data_AF-A0A2P4SII7-F1
#
_entry.id   AF-A0A2P4SII7-F1
#
_cell.length_a   1.000
_cell.length_b   1.000
_cell.length_c   1.000
_cell.angle_alpha   90.00
_cell.angle_beta   90.00
_cell.angle_gamma   90.00
#
_symmetry.space_group_name_H-M   'P 1'
#
loop_
_entity.id
_entity.type
_entity.pdbx_description
1 polymer ?
#
loop_
_entity_poly.entity_id
_entity_poly.type
_entity_poly.pdbx_seq_one_letter_code
_entity_poly.pdbx_strand_id
1 'polypeptide(L)'
;ITDVLRRHAARLEEISFFLSADVHRLINDEAMMINRALLANQRAVAKLFFNLMKSEMKRELSLQLKWRDRVKDWRLIQKNCIIQSFSKALAMLCSAYPPDDHNVKYTMKIRAQYESVQQKCLAEVQLCKDNLLNLKVCTEKEAEAVASDLLLLTEKLQCRFEEELDHMVRGFEELAKHNEQNCRDLYSYCREACVLWDFHRLKLSQQEGELKKKLSGCRQKKDKSIQTMETHLDIILHKMRTASSEKKLKKSLENALSCLDGIRARYEASTKVLMEKVMSYPEAILQELISYSESLSQYFNVKEVFKQNLEGKTDSTFPGQEEVLDAENQGEQQTESVVQENGEEQKAEGCQQQKEGTNIPENEEVFAQESEEGEEQEDRSISQGGDEPGDVEQRMSFSQDTFNSSRGEISELTVETFSTSSGNTYTVLGAEEVGKPDGLETSLTKYDEKGSLPMHLEHALIAKTVFVELKKRIRLCFFEHLEKWFAETLSDSWATVGAKKEELSSELQQRLLSCELRRKNIETNICNVRAAELLLHEKHLECHCNEVGEALKKERAEFLRFCDQQNDSIQNLESRIRDVESAFLGAPVAESSSVCPELHHYLDVIRVSLRSYRNYLEETLGRLRDSNVDFLKGCRYYGDTAGGKL
;
A
#
# COMPACT_ATOMS: atom_id res chain seq x y z
N ILE A 1 -9.65 39.73 21.15
CA ILE A 1 -9.95 39.58 22.60
C ILE A 1 -9.17 40.60 23.42
N THR A 2 -7.84 40.64 23.31
CA THR A 2 -6.97 41.62 24.01
C THR A 2 -7.44 43.07 23.88
N ASP A 3 -7.78 43.54 22.67
CA ASP A 3 -8.25 44.92 22.44
C ASP A 3 -9.72 45.16 22.84
N VAL A 4 -10.45 44.11 23.22
CA VAL A 4 -11.79 44.20 23.82
C VAL A 4 -11.61 44.35 25.33
N LEU A 5 -10.85 43.45 25.96
CA LEU A 5 -10.51 43.52 27.39
C LEU A 5 -9.81 44.85 27.75
N ARG A 6 -8.88 45.34 26.93
CA ARG A 6 -8.21 46.65 27.15
C ARG A 6 -9.21 47.82 27.13
N ARG A 7 -10.21 47.80 26.24
CA ARG A 7 -11.26 48.84 26.18
C ARG A 7 -12.25 48.76 27.34
N HIS A 8 -12.56 47.56 27.83
CA HIS A 8 -13.42 47.39 29.00
C HIS A 8 -12.70 47.71 30.32
N ALA A 9 -11.39 47.41 30.43
CA ALA A 9 -10.56 47.84 31.56
C ALA A 9 -10.58 49.37 31.71
N ALA A 10 -10.24 50.11 30.64
CA ALA A 10 -10.23 51.58 30.66
C ALA A 10 -11.59 52.19 31.08
N ARG A 11 -12.72 51.63 30.60
CA ARG A 11 -14.05 52.07 31.04
C ARG A 11 -14.37 51.72 32.50
N LEU A 12 -13.90 50.58 33.00
CA LEU A 12 -14.14 50.19 34.40
C LEU A 12 -13.30 51.03 35.37
N GLU A 13 -12.10 51.45 34.97
CA GLU A 13 -11.30 52.43 35.72
C GLU A 13 -11.96 53.82 35.76
N GLU A 14 -12.68 54.20 34.70
CA GLU A 14 -13.35 55.50 34.59
C GLU A 14 -14.70 55.57 35.33
N ILE A 15 -15.35 54.42 35.59
CA ILE A 15 -16.72 54.33 36.13
C ILE A 15 -16.77 53.72 37.55
N SER A 16 -15.80 52.90 37.94
CA SER A 16 -15.86 52.18 39.23
C SER A 16 -15.13 52.90 40.37
N PHE A 17 -15.66 52.76 41.59
CA PHE A 17 -15.03 53.25 42.82
C PHE A 17 -13.91 52.33 43.35
N PHE A 18 -13.44 51.38 42.55
CA PHE A 18 -12.36 50.45 42.92
C PHE A 18 -10.98 51.05 42.56
N LEU A 19 -9.93 50.59 43.23
CA LEU A 19 -8.57 50.93 42.80
C LEU A 19 -8.27 50.27 41.44
N SER A 20 -7.53 50.97 40.57
CA SER A 20 -7.09 50.46 39.25
C SER A 20 -6.47 49.06 39.32
N ALA A 21 -5.71 48.76 40.39
CA ALA A 21 -5.15 47.44 40.65
C ALA A 21 -6.21 46.32 40.77
N ASP A 22 -7.35 46.58 41.41
CA ASP A 22 -8.45 45.61 41.54
C ASP A 22 -9.24 45.46 40.23
N VAL A 23 -9.42 46.55 39.48
CA VAL A 23 -10.01 46.50 38.12
C VAL A 23 -9.14 45.66 37.19
N HIS A 24 -7.83 45.87 37.21
CA HIS A 24 -6.88 45.05 36.45
C HIS A 24 -6.87 43.59 36.90
N ARG A 25 -6.98 43.31 38.21
CA ARG A 25 -7.07 41.92 38.72
C ARG A 25 -8.32 41.22 38.19
N LEU A 26 -9.48 41.87 38.28
CA LEU A 26 -10.76 41.36 37.76
C LEU A 26 -10.68 41.07 36.25
N ILE A 27 -10.12 42.00 35.46
CA ILE A 27 -9.93 41.82 34.02
C ILE A 27 -8.96 40.67 33.70
N ASN A 28 -7.92 40.47 34.52
CA ASN A 28 -6.95 39.39 34.33
C ASN A 28 -7.54 38.01 34.71
N ASP A 29 -8.34 37.95 35.76
CA ASP A 29 -9.09 36.74 36.15
C ASP A 29 -10.11 36.36 35.05
N GLU A 30 -10.84 37.33 34.50
CA GLU A 30 -11.77 37.11 33.38
C GLU A 30 -11.02 36.71 32.09
N ALA A 31 -9.88 37.34 31.80
CA ALA A 31 -9.00 36.94 30.70
C ALA A 31 -8.50 35.49 30.86
N MET A 32 -8.18 35.07 32.08
CA MET A 32 -7.77 33.70 32.39
C MET A 32 -8.92 32.71 32.18
N MET A 33 -10.15 33.07 32.57
CA MET A 33 -11.35 32.26 32.33
C MET A 33 -11.64 32.10 30.83
N ILE A 34 -11.61 33.20 30.06
CA ILE A 34 -11.77 33.18 28.60
C ILE A 34 -10.69 32.32 27.94
N ASN A 35 -9.42 32.47 28.34
CA ASN A 35 -8.31 31.67 27.80
C ASN A 35 -8.44 30.18 28.15
N ARG A 36 -8.88 29.83 29.36
CA ARG A 36 -9.18 28.44 29.76
C ARG A 36 -10.31 27.85 28.91
N ALA A 37 -11.38 28.60 28.69
CA ALA A 37 -12.50 28.19 27.84
C ALA A 37 -12.07 28.00 26.37
N LEU A 38 -11.26 28.91 25.82
CA LEU A 38 -10.71 28.78 24.46
C LEU A 38 -9.81 27.55 24.31
N LEU A 39 -8.93 27.28 25.27
CA LEU A 39 -8.07 26.09 25.25
C LEU A 39 -8.89 24.80 25.39
N ALA A 40 -9.96 24.81 26.20
CA ALA A 40 -10.90 23.69 26.29
C ALA A 40 -11.62 23.46 24.95
N ASN A 41 -12.12 24.53 24.32
CA ASN A 41 -12.78 24.48 23.02
C ASN A 41 -11.84 24.02 21.90
N GLN A 42 -10.58 24.49 21.86
CA GLN A 42 -9.57 24.01 20.91
C GLN A 42 -9.29 22.50 21.08
N ARG A 43 -9.19 22.02 22.33
CA ARG A 43 -9.05 20.58 22.62
C ARG A 43 -10.28 19.78 22.20
N ALA A 44 -11.49 20.31 22.43
CA ALA A 44 -12.73 19.68 22.01
C ALA A 44 -12.83 19.59 20.48
N VAL A 45 -12.51 20.67 19.75
CA VAL A 45 -12.46 20.71 18.29
C VAL A 45 -11.42 19.74 17.74
N ALA A 46 -10.20 19.71 18.30
CA ALA A 46 -9.17 18.74 17.89
C ALA A 46 -9.62 17.28 18.12
N LYS A 47 -10.33 17.01 19.23
CA LYS A 47 -10.90 15.68 19.53
C LYS A 47 -12.06 15.32 18.60
N LEU A 48 -12.89 16.29 18.18
CA LEU A 48 -13.92 16.10 17.16
C LEU A 48 -13.30 15.79 15.79
N PHE A 49 -12.28 16.54 15.35
CA PHE A 49 -11.55 16.24 14.11
C PHE A 49 -10.93 14.83 14.13
N PHE A 50 -10.27 14.45 15.23
CA PHE A 50 -9.71 13.11 15.39
C PHE A 50 -10.79 12.02 15.35
N ASN A 51 -11.92 12.23 16.04
CA ASN A 51 -13.04 11.28 16.02
C ASN A 51 -13.69 11.18 14.63
N LEU A 52 -13.80 12.29 13.89
CA LEU A 52 -14.32 12.33 12.53
C LEU A 52 -13.39 11.57 11.57
N MET A 53 -12.09 11.86 11.58
CA MET A 53 -11.09 11.08 10.82
C MET A 53 -11.14 9.58 11.17
N LYS A 54 -11.23 9.24 12.46
CA LYS A 54 -11.30 7.83 12.92
C LYS A 54 -12.60 7.15 12.47
N SER A 55 -13.71 7.88 12.43
CA SER A 55 -15.00 7.42 11.88
C SER A 55 -14.89 7.20 10.37
N GLU A 56 -14.31 8.16 9.65
CA GLU A 56 -14.12 8.12 8.21
C GLU A 56 -13.22 6.98 7.77
N MET A 57 -12.05 6.79 8.39
CA MET A 57 -11.15 5.66 8.09
C MET A 57 -11.81 4.30 8.39
N LYS A 58 -12.66 4.21 9.43
CA LYS A 58 -13.46 2.99 9.69
C LYS A 58 -14.53 2.76 8.61
N ARG A 59 -15.20 3.82 8.17
CA ARG A 59 -16.19 3.79 7.08
C ARG A 59 -15.53 3.34 5.78
N GLU A 60 -14.38 3.92 5.44
CA GLU A 60 -13.60 3.56 4.25
C GLU A 60 -13.12 2.11 4.32
N LEU A 61 -12.55 1.66 5.44
CA LEU A 61 -12.15 0.26 5.62
C LEU A 61 -13.34 -0.71 5.47
N SER A 62 -14.50 -0.36 6.02
CA SER A 62 -15.74 -1.14 5.84
C SER A 62 -16.18 -1.19 4.38
N LEU A 63 -16.10 -0.07 3.66
CA LEU A 63 -16.40 0.00 2.23
C LEU A 63 -15.41 -0.81 1.40
N GLN A 64 -14.11 -0.77 1.69
CA GLN A 64 -13.08 -1.56 1.02
C GLN A 64 -13.26 -3.07 1.26
N LEU A 65 -13.66 -3.48 2.47
CA LEU A 65 -13.99 -4.89 2.77
C LEU A 65 -15.25 -5.33 2.01
N LYS A 66 -16.34 -4.56 2.09
CA LYS A 66 -17.57 -4.81 1.32
C LYS A 66 -17.31 -4.87 -0.19
N TRP A 67 -16.48 -3.97 -0.73
CA TRP A 67 -16.10 -3.97 -2.14
C TRP A 67 -15.28 -5.22 -2.51
N ARG A 68 -14.29 -5.59 -1.67
CA ARG A 68 -13.50 -6.82 -1.86
C ARG A 68 -14.40 -8.05 -1.90
N ASP A 69 -15.39 -8.13 -1.02
CA ASP A 69 -16.32 -9.27 -0.97
C ASP A 69 -17.30 -9.23 -2.15
N ARG A 70 -17.84 -8.06 -2.54
CA ARG A 70 -18.62 -7.92 -3.78
C ARG A 70 -17.83 -8.27 -5.04
N VAL A 71 -16.52 -8.03 -5.09
CA VAL A 71 -15.65 -8.45 -6.18
C VAL A 71 -15.43 -9.97 -6.17
N LYS A 72 -15.37 -10.62 -5.00
CA LYS A 72 -15.37 -12.10 -4.91
C LYS A 72 -16.72 -12.66 -5.38
N ASP A 73 -17.84 -12.13 -4.89
CA ASP A 73 -19.20 -12.51 -5.28
C ASP A 73 -19.36 -12.39 -6.80
N TRP A 74 -18.98 -11.25 -7.38
CA TRP A 74 -19.07 -11.01 -8.81
C TRP A 74 -18.18 -11.96 -9.62
N ARG A 75 -16.94 -12.24 -9.17
CA ARG A 75 -16.07 -13.25 -9.81
C ARG A 75 -16.63 -14.67 -9.69
N LEU A 76 -17.26 -15.00 -8.56
CA LEU A 76 -17.93 -16.29 -8.36
C LEU A 76 -19.16 -16.41 -9.24
N ILE A 77 -19.97 -15.35 -9.37
CA ILE A 77 -21.11 -15.26 -10.28
C ILE A 77 -20.63 -15.38 -11.73
N GLN A 78 -19.57 -14.66 -12.15
CA GLN A 78 -19.01 -14.79 -13.50
C GLN A 78 -18.47 -16.19 -13.77
N LYS A 79 -17.69 -16.76 -12.85
CA LYS A 79 -17.23 -18.16 -12.93
C LYS A 79 -18.41 -19.12 -13.05
N ASN A 80 -19.44 -18.94 -12.24
CA ASN A 80 -20.64 -19.77 -12.26
C ASN A 80 -21.47 -19.55 -13.53
N CYS A 81 -21.55 -18.33 -14.09
CA CYS A 81 -22.20 -18.06 -15.37
C CYS A 81 -21.44 -18.68 -16.54
N ILE A 82 -20.10 -18.66 -16.53
CA ILE A 82 -19.28 -19.34 -17.54
C ILE A 82 -19.41 -20.86 -17.40
N ILE A 83 -19.30 -21.40 -16.18
CA ILE A 83 -19.52 -22.82 -15.91
C ILE A 83 -20.95 -23.23 -16.29
N GLN A 84 -21.96 -22.45 -15.96
CA GLN A 84 -23.36 -22.76 -16.26
C GLN A 84 -23.67 -22.58 -17.76
N SER A 85 -23.04 -21.62 -18.45
CA SER A 85 -23.10 -21.50 -19.91
C SER A 85 -22.42 -22.69 -20.58
N PHE A 86 -21.23 -23.07 -20.13
CA PHE A 86 -20.49 -24.24 -20.62
C PHE A 86 -21.22 -25.55 -20.30
N SER A 87 -21.74 -25.74 -19.09
CA SER A 87 -22.57 -26.88 -18.69
C SER A 87 -23.92 -26.88 -19.39
N LYS A 88 -24.47 -25.73 -19.80
CA LYS A 88 -25.71 -25.65 -20.60
C LYS A 88 -25.44 -25.86 -22.09
N ALA A 89 -24.24 -25.53 -22.59
CA ALA A 89 -23.76 -25.88 -23.92
C ALA A 89 -23.43 -27.38 -24.00
N LEU A 90 -22.74 -27.93 -22.99
CA LEU A 90 -22.53 -29.37 -22.82
C LEU A 90 -23.85 -30.11 -22.62
N ALA A 91 -24.78 -29.59 -21.81
CA ALA A 91 -26.09 -30.20 -21.66
C ALA A 91 -26.92 -30.07 -22.95
N MET A 92 -26.77 -29.01 -23.75
CA MET A 92 -27.38 -28.94 -25.09
C MET A 92 -26.74 -29.94 -26.07
N LEU A 93 -25.42 -30.12 -26.05
CA LEU A 93 -24.76 -31.20 -26.80
C LEU A 93 -25.25 -32.58 -26.34
N CYS A 94 -25.22 -32.86 -25.04
CA CYS A 94 -25.61 -34.14 -24.43
C CYS A 94 -27.13 -34.37 -24.36
N SER A 95 -27.98 -33.39 -24.68
CA SER A 95 -29.45 -33.57 -24.83
C SER A 95 -29.89 -33.56 -26.29
N ALA A 96 -29.12 -32.95 -27.20
CA ALA A 96 -29.23 -33.20 -28.63
C ALA A 96 -28.75 -34.63 -28.95
N TYR A 97 -27.68 -35.08 -28.30
CA TYR A 97 -27.11 -36.42 -28.40
C TYR A 97 -26.62 -36.94 -27.04
N PRO A 98 -27.50 -37.53 -26.21
CA PRO A 98 -27.07 -38.37 -25.09
C PRO A 98 -26.63 -39.72 -25.68
N PRO A 99 -25.33 -40.10 -25.62
CA PRO A 99 -24.87 -41.32 -26.27
C PRO A 99 -25.62 -42.54 -25.76
N ASP A 100 -25.78 -42.69 -24.44
CA ASP A 100 -26.45 -43.86 -23.87
C ASP A 100 -27.94 -43.94 -24.23
N ASP A 101 -28.74 -42.87 -24.05
CA ASP A 101 -30.17 -42.93 -24.36
C ASP A 101 -30.43 -43.09 -25.88
N HIS A 102 -29.62 -42.46 -26.75
CA HIS A 102 -29.76 -42.61 -28.20
C HIS A 102 -29.25 -43.98 -28.68
N ASN A 103 -28.08 -44.45 -28.21
CA ASN A 103 -27.53 -45.75 -28.57
C ASN A 103 -28.39 -46.89 -28.01
N VAL A 104 -28.95 -46.78 -26.80
CA VAL A 104 -29.93 -47.73 -26.26
C VAL A 104 -31.19 -47.73 -27.12
N LYS A 105 -31.74 -46.57 -27.50
CA LYS A 105 -32.91 -46.49 -28.40
C LYS A 105 -32.63 -47.08 -29.79
N TYR A 106 -31.44 -46.90 -30.36
CA TYR A 106 -31.07 -47.51 -31.64
C TYR A 106 -30.82 -49.01 -31.50
N THR A 107 -30.15 -49.46 -30.44
CA THR A 107 -29.95 -50.88 -30.12
C THR A 107 -31.29 -51.58 -29.93
N MET A 108 -32.25 -50.96 -29.25
CA MET A 108 -33.63 -51.46 -29.11
C MET A 108 -34.36 -51.54 -30.46
N LYS A 109 -34.23 -50.53 -31.34
CA LYS A 109 -34.79 -50.59 -32.70
C LYS A 109 -34.19 -51.73 -33.51
N ILE A 110 -32.88 -51.92 -33.44
CA ILE A 110 -32.17 -52.99 -34.15
C ILE A 110 -32.61 -54.36 -33.62
N ARG A 111 -32.68 -54.56 -32.29
CA ARG A 111 -33.25 -55.78 -31.68
C ARG A 111 -34.68 -56.05 -32.14
N ALA A 112 -35.56 -55.04 -32.14
CA ALA A 112 -36.95 -55.20 -32.59
C ALA A 112 -37.06 -55.59 -34.09
N GLN A 113 -36.13 -55.13 -34.95
CA GLN A 113 -36.06 -55.58 -36.33
C GLN A 113 -35.60 -57.04 -36.43
N TYR A 114 -34.59 -57.45 -35.65
CA TYR A 114 -34.13 -58.84 -35.61
C TYR A 114 -35.22 -59.80 -35.05
N GLU A 115 -35.90 -59.43 -33.98
CA GLU A 115 -37.06 -60.17 -33.45
C GLU A 115 -38.17 -60.34 -34.51
N SER A 116 -38.43 -59.31 -35.33
CA SER A 116 -39.38 -59.41 -36.45
C SER A 116 -38.91 -60.36 -37.55
N VAL A 117 -37.60 -60.40 -37.85
CA VAL A 117 -37.03 -61.35 -38.81
C VAL A 117 -37.10 -62.78 -38.26
N GLN A 118 -36.75 -62.98 -36.99
CA GLN A 118 -36.83 -64.27 -36.31
C GLN A 118 -38.27 -64.83 -36.30
N GLN A 119 -39.27 -63.99 -35.98
CA GLN A 119 -40.68 -64.38 -36.03
C GLN A 119 -41.12 -64.81 -37.44
N LYS A 120 -40.64 -64.14 -38.49
CA LYS A 120 -40.90 -64.53 -39.88
C LYS A 120 -40.24 -65.87 -40.24
N CYS A 121 -38.98 -66.07 -39.84
CA CYS A 121 -38.30 -67.36 -40.04
C CYS A 121 -39.06 -68.51 -39.37
N LEU A 122 -39.48 -68.35 -38.10
CA LEU A 122 -40.26 -69.37 -37.39
C LEU A 122 -41.60 -69.67 -38.09
N ALA A 123 -42.29 -68.65 -38.61
CA ALA A 123 -43.52 -68.83 -39.38
C ALA A 123 -43.29 -69.58 -40.71
N GLU A 124 -42.22 -69.28 -41.43
CA GLU A 124 -41.84 -69.99 -42.66
C GLU A 124 -41.41 -71.43 -42.40
N VAL A 125 -40.71 -71.73 -41.29
CA VAL A 125 -40.39 -73.12 -40.91
C VAL A 125 -41.66 -73.93 -40.63
N GLN A 126 -42.64 -73.33 -39.94
CA GLN A 126 -43.95 -73.97 -39.73
C GLN A 126 -44.70 -74.15 -41.06
N LEU A 127 -44.68 -73.17 -41.95
CA LEU A 127 -45.30 -73.27 -43.28
C LEU A 127 -44.64 -74.35 -44.14
N CYS A 128 -43.31 -74.48 -44.11
CA CYS A 128 -42.57 -75.57 -44.75
C CYS A 128 -42.97 -76.94 -44.20
N LYS A 129 -43.08 -77.08 -42.87
CA LYS A 129 -43.55 -78.31 -42.21
C LYS A 129 -44.96 -78.68 -42.68
N ASP A 130 -45.89 -77.73 -42.63
CA ASP A 130 -47.29 -77.93 -43.02
C ASP A 130 -47.41 -78.28 -44.52
N ASN A 131 -46.61 -77.67 -45.39
CA ASN A 131 -46.58 -77.98 -46.82
C ASN A 131 -46.01 -79.39 -47.11
N LEU A 132 -44.97 -79.83 -46.40
CA LEU A 132 -44.43 -81.19 -46.55
C LEU A 132 -45.45 -82.26 -46.15
N LEU A 133 -46.22 -82.01 -45.10
CA LEU A 133 -47.33 -82.85 -44.65
C LEU A 133 -48.49 -82.85 -45.66
N ASN A 134 -48.93 -81.68 -46.11
CA ASN A 134 -50.06 -81.52 -47.04
C ASN A 134 -49.80 -82.13 -48.42
N LEU A 135 -48.56 -82.05 -48.93
CA LEU A 135 -48.15 -82.65 -50.20
C LEU A 135 -47.88 -84.17 -50.10
N LYS A 136 -47.96 -84.76 -48.90
CA LYS A 136 -47.67 -86.18 -48.61
C LYS A 136 -46.29 -86.66 -49.07
N VAL A 137 -45.30 -85.75 -49.08
CA VAL A 137 -43.92 -86.06 -49.53
C VAL A 137 -43.12 -86.77 -48.44
N CYS A 138 -43.48 -86.54 -47.17
CA CYS A 138 -42.80 -87.10 -46.00
C CYS A 138 -43.81 -87.63 -44.98
N THR A 139 -43.39 -88.55 -44.11
CA THR A 139 -44.15 -88.92 -42.90
C THR A 139 -44.06 -87.84 -41.83
N GLU A 140 -44.97 -87.87 -40.85
CA GLU A 140 -45.02 -86.90 -39.74
C GLU A 140 -43.67 -86.79 -39.00
N LYS A 141 -42.99 -87.92 -38.75
CA LYS A 141 -41.66 -87.95 -38.11
C LYS A 141 -40.55 -87.34 -38.98
N GLU A 142 -40.63 -87.50 -40.29
CA GLU A 142 -39.64 -86.95 -41.22
C GLU A 142 -39.85 -85.43 -41.40
N ALA A 143 -41.11 -84.98 -41.44
CA ALA A 143 -41.44 -83.55 -41.43
C ALA A 143 -41.04 -82.87 -40.10
N GLU A 144 -41.20 -83.55 -38.96
CA GLU A 144 -40.73 -83.06 -37.66
C GLU A 144 -39.20 -82.96 -37.60
N ALA A 145 -38.49 -83.94 -38.19
CA ALA A 145 -37.02 -83.90 -38.28
C ALA A 145 -36.52 -82.74 -39.15
N VAL A 146 -37.11 -82.54 -40.34
CA VAL A 146 -36.77 -81.42 -41.24
C VAL A 146 -37.11 -80.07 -40.59
N ALA A 147 -38.25 -79.96 -39.88
CA ALA A 147 -38.57 -78.77 -39.11
C ALA A 147 -37.55 -78.50 -38.00
N SER A 148 -37.08 -79.55 -37.31
CA SER A 148 -36.04 -79.43 -36.27
C SER A 148 -34.71 -78.94 -36.85
N ASP A 149 -34.30 -79.44 -38.01
CA ASP A 149 -33.07 -78.97 -38.70
C ASP A 149 -33.18 -77.50 -39.15
N LEU A 150 -34.36 -77.08 -39.60
CA LEU A 150 -34.64 -75.69 -39.97
C LEU A 150 -34.73 -74.75 -38.76
N LEU A 151 -35.23 -75.22 -37.61
CA LEU A 151 -35.15 -74.51 -36.34
C LEU A 151 -33.70 -74.33 -35.89
N LEU A 152 -32.87 -75.37 -35.97
CA LEU A 152 -31.44 -75.29 -35.66
C LEU A 152 -30.68 -74.30 -36.57
N LEU A 153 -31.09 -74.15 -37.83
CA LEU A 153 -30.60 -73.11 -38.74
C LEU A 153 -31.05 -71.71 -38.33
N THR A 154 -32.28 -71.57 -37.81
CA THR A 154 -32.84 -70.31 -37.30
C THR A 154 -32.16 -69.87 -36.00
N GLU A 155 -31.88 -70.80 -35.09
CA GLU A 155 -31.11 -70.55 -33.86
C GLU A 155 -29.68 -70.10 -34.18
N LYS A 156 -28.99 -70.78 -35.10
CA LYS A 156 -27.65 -70.35 -35.58
C LYS A 156 -27.65 -68.98 -36.27
N LEU A 157 -28.80 -68.55 -36.80
CA LEU A 157 -28.95 -67.20 -37.36
C LEU A 157 -29.15 -66.18 -36.24
N GLN A 158 -29.98 -66.50 -35.23
CA GLN A 158 -30.17 -65.66 -34.04
C GLN A 158 -28.85 -65.44 -33.29
N CYS A 159 -28.09 -66.49 -32.97
CA CYS A 159 -26.83 -66.36 -32.23
C CYS A 159 -25.85 -65.42 -32.96
N ARG A 160 -25.73 -65.52 -34.30
CA ARG A 160 -24.88 -64.61 -35.08
C ARG A 160 -25.34 -63.17 -35.04
N PHE A 161 -26.65 -62.89 -35.09
CA PHE A 161 -27.15 -61.53 -34.95
C PHE A 161 -26.97 -60.96 -33.54
N GLU A 162 -27.09 -61.79 -32.50
CA GLU A 162 -26.79 -61.39 -31.13
C GLU A 162 -25.30 -61.08 -30.96
N GLU A 163 -24.40 -61.92 -31.50
CA GLU A 163 -22.95 -61.71 -31.53
C GLU A 163 -22.56 -60.43 -32.29
N GLU A 164 -23.12 -60.20 -33.49
CA GLU A 164 -22.88 -58.98 -34.29
C GLU A 164 -23.35 -57.71 -33.58
N LEU A 165 -24.52 -57.76 -32.93
CA LEU A 165 -25.06 -56.62 -32.18
C LEU A 165 -24.25 -56.33 -30.92
N ASP A 166 -23.87 -57.36 -30.17
CA ASP A 166 -23.06 -57.28 -28.96
C ASP A 166 -21.64 -56.75 -29.29
N HIS A 167 -21.08 -57.14 -30.44
CA HIS A 167 -19.86 -56.56 -30.99
C HIS A 167 -20.02 -55.07 -31.35
N MET A 168 -21.12 -54.69 -32.02
CA MET A 168 -21.43 -53.28 -32.35
C MET A 168 -21.57 -52.40 -31.09
N VAL A 169 -22.29 -52.88 -30.07
CA VAL A 169 -22.47 -52.15 -28.79
C VAL A 169 -21.13 -51.96 -28.09
N ARG A 170 -20.29 -53.01 -28.01
CA ARG A 170 -18.92 -52.88 -27.47
C ARG A 170 -18.08 -51.86 -28.23
N GLY A 171 -18.14 -51.85 -29.56
CA GLY A 171 -17.41 -50.87 -30.38
C GLY A 171 -17.81 -49.43 -30.06
N PHE A 172 -19.11 -49.16 -29.87
CA PHE A 172 -19.58 -47.84 -29.45
C PHE A 172 -19.16 -47.48 -28.01
N GLU A 173 -19.18 -48.42 -27.07
CA GLU A 173 -18.69 -48.19 -25.70
C GLU A 173 -17.18 -47.91 -25.65
N GLU A 174 -16.36 -48.68 -26.37
CA GLU A 174 -14.91 -48.49 -26.46
C GLU A 174 -14.60 -47.12 -27.08
N LEU A 175 -15.32 -46.73 -28.15
CA LEU A 175 -15.18 -45.42 -28.80
C LEU A 175 -15.64 -44.26 -27.89
N ALA A 176 -16.72 -44.43 -27.13
CA ALA A 176 -17.18 -43.43 -26.17
C ALA A 176 -16.16 -43.20 -25.05
N LYS A 177 -15.58 -44.28 -24.49
CA LYS A 177 -14.50 -44.22 -23.48
C LYS A 177 -13.24 -43.53 -24.04
N HIS A 178 -12.89 -43.79 -25.30
CA HIS A 178 -11.78 -43.12 -25.98
C HIS A 178 -12.04 -41.61 -26.17
N ASN A 179 -13.22 -41.24 -26.67
CA ASN A 179 -13.61 -39.82 -26.82
C ASN A 179 -13.64 -39.09 -25.47
N GLU A 180 -14.15 -39.72 -24.42
CA GLU A 180 -14.13 -39.18 -23.05
C GLU A 180 -12.70 -38.94 -22.55
N GLN A 181 -11.78 -39.88 -22.83
CA GLN A 181 -10.37 -39.73 -22.45
C GLN A 181 -9.69 -38.57 -23.21
N ASN A 182 -9.88 -38.46 -24.54
CA ASN A 182 -9.34 -37.34 -25.30
C ASN A 182 -9.87 -35.98 -24.80
N CYS A 183 -11.13 -35.92 -24.37
CA CYS A 183 -11.72 -34.74 -23.73
C CYS A 183 -11.12 -34.45 -22.35
N ARG A 184 -10.85 -35.49 -21.53
CA ARG A 184 -10.12 -35.35 -20.25
C ARG A 184 -8.71 -34.79 -20.48
N ASP A 185 -7.99 -35.30 -21.46
CA ASP A 185 -6.62 -34.90 -21.77
C ASP A 185 -6.55 -33.46 -22.33
N LEU A 186 -7.54 -33.05 -23.13
CA LEU A 186 -7.69 -31.66 -23.57
C LEU A 186 -8.05 -30.72 -22.40
N TYR A 187 -8.86 -31.19 -21.44
CA TYR A 187 -9.19 -30.42 -20.26
C TYR A 187 -7.99 -30.26 -19.31
N SER A 188 -7.20 -31.31 -19.06
CA SER A 188 -5.97 -31.19 -18.26
C SER A 188 -4.96 -30.25 -18.92
N TYR A 189 -4.79 -30.35 -20.25
CA TYR A 189 -3.94 -29.46 -21.05
C TYR A 189 -4.26 -27.96 -20.86
N CYS A 190 -5.55 -27.61 -20.84
CA CYS A 190 -5.98 -26.24 -20.55
C CYS A 190 -5.84 -25.88 -19.05
N ARG A 191 -6.20 -26.81 -18.15
CA ARG A 191 -6.19 -26.59 -16.70
C ARG A 191 -4.78 -26.33 -16.15
N GLU A 192 -3.77 -27.03 -16.65
CA GLU A 192 -2.38 -26.88 -16.22
C GLU A 192 -1.81 -25.50 -16.60
N ALA A 193 -2.08 -25.02 -17.82
CA ALA A 193 -1.73 -23.65 -18.22
C ALA A 193 -2.46 -22.58 -17.36
N CYS A 194 -3.73 -22.82 -16.98
CA CYS A 194 -4.43 -21.96 -16.00
C CYS A 194 -3.77 -21.95 -14.61
N VAL A 195 -3.18 -23.06 -14.17
CA VAL A 195 -2.46 -23.13 -12.87
C VAL A 195 -1.16 -22.31 -12.92
N LEU A 196 -0.43 -22.34 -14.04
CA LEU A 196 0.74 -21.47 -14.25
C LEU A 196 0.34 -19.99 -14.15
N TRP A 197 -0.71 -19.59 -14.84
CA TRP A 197 -1.28 -18.24 -14.75
C TRP A 197 -1.62 -17.83 -13.30
N ASP A 198 -2.36 -18.69 -12.58
CA ASP A 198 -2.77 -18.41 -11.19
C ASP A 198 -1.56 -18.22 -10.26
N PHE A 199 -0.48 -18.98 -10.47
CA PHE A 199 0.78 -18.89 -9.75
C PHE A 199 1.54 -17.58 -10.01
N HIS A 200 1.76 -17.22 -11.28
CA HIS A 200 2.46 -15.97 -11.62
C HIS A 200 1.63 -14.72 -11.25
N ARG A 201 0.30 -14.75 -11.41
CA ARG A 201 -0.59 -13.69 -10.92
C ARG A 201 -0.48 -13.50 -9.40
N LEU A 202 -0.32 -14.59 -8.64
CA LEU A 202 -0.11 -14.51 -7.19
C LEU A 202 1.23 -13.85 -6.85
N LYS A 203 2.32 -14.22 -7.54
CA LYS A 203 3.65 -13.59 -7.35
C LYS A 203 3.66 -12.11 -7.69
N LEU A 204 3.03 -11.68 -8.80
CA LEU A 204 2.88 -10.27 -9.14
C LEU A 204 2.14 -9.48 -8.04
N SER A 205 1.08 -10.06 -7.46
CA SER A 205 0.38 -9.48 -6.30
C SER A 205 1.30 -9.37 -5.06
N GLN A 206 2.25 -10.29 -4.89
CA GLN A 206 3.25 -10.22 -3.82
C GLN A 206 4.29 -9.11 -4.03
N GLN A 207 4.64 -8.76 -5.29
CA GLN A 207 5.59 -7.68 -5.58
C GLN A 207 5.15 -6.32 -5.02
N GLU A 208 3.85 -6.02 -5.03
CA GLU A 208 3.32 -4.79 -4.43
C GLU A 208 3.50 -4.80 -2.88
N GLY A 209 3.32 -5.96 -2.26
CA GLY A 209 3.59 -6.20 -0.84
C GLY A 209 5.07 -6.05 -0.49
N GLU A 210 5.96 -6.58 -1.33
CA GLU A 210 7.41 -6.38 -1.20
C GLU A 210 7.81 -4.92 -1.30
N LEU A 211 7.27 -4.18 -2.29
CA LEU A 211 7.51 -2.74 -2.42
C LEU A 211 7.07 -2.01 -1.14
N LYS A 212 5.84 -2.25 -0.66
CA LYS A 212 5.33 -1.67 0.60
C LYS A 212 6.26 -1.96 1.78
N LYS A 213 6.80 -3.18 1.91
CA LYS A 213 7.79 -3.57 2.94
C LYS A 213 9.14 -2.86 2.75
N LYS A 214 9.64 -2.75 1.52
CA LYS A 214 10.89 -2.06 1.16
C LYS A 214 10.80 -0.54 1.45
N LEU A 215 9.64 0.07 1.25
CA LEU A 215 9.36 1.48 1.53
C LEU A 215 9.16 1.75 3.03
N SER A 216 8.34 0.97 3.73
CA SER A 216 8.09 1.15 5.17
C SER A 216 9.36 1.00 6.00
N GLY A 217 10.24 0.05 5.65
CA GLY A 217 11.57 -0.08 6.27
C GLY A 217 12.48 1.14 6.05
N CYS A 218 12.39 1.81 4.90
CA CYS A 218 13.11 3.07 4.67
C CYS A 218 12.50 4.24 5.45
N ARG A 219 11.17 4.37 5.48
CA ARG A 219 10.47 5.37 6.29
C ARG A 219 10.84 5.24 7.77
N GLN A 220 10.79 4.03 8.34
CA GLN A 220 11.19 3.79 9.74
C GLN A 220 12.66 4.15 10.03
N LYS A 221 13.60 3.88 9.10
CA LYS A 221 15.01 4.28 9.24
C LYS A 221 15.20 5.80 9.19
N LYS A 222 14.47 6.49 8.32
CA LYS A 222 14.40 7.97 8.26
C LYS A 222 13.90 8.50 9.60
N ASP A 223 12.73 8.05 10.04
CA ASP A 223 12.03 8.61 11.20
C ASP A 223 12.84 8.43 12.51
N LYS A 224 13.46 7.25 12.70
CA LYS A 224 14.39 7.00 13.82
C LYS A 224 15.55 8.01 13.84
N SER A 225 16.18 8.24 12.68
CA SER A 225 17.31 9.17 12.55
C SER A 225 16.89 10.63 12.74
N ILE A 226 15.70 11.02 12.26
CA ILE A 226 15.17 12.35 12.45
C ILE A 226 14.84 12.57 13.93
N GLN A 227 14.21 11.61 14.61
CA GLN A 227 13.92 11.71 16.03
C GLN A 227 15.17 11.98 16.89
N THR A 228 16.33 11.39 16.55
CA THR A 228 17.61 11.69 17.22
C THR A 228 18.12 13.11 16.96
N MET A 229 17.87 13.66 15.77
CA MET A 229 18.20 15.05 15.45
C MET A 229 17.22 16.03 16.11
N GLU A 230 15.94 15.68 16.21
CA GLU A 230 14.93 16.48 16.92
C GLU A 230 15.27 16.62 18.41
N THR A 231 15.62 15.52 19.10
CA THR A 231 16.03 15.59 20.51
C THR A 231 17.34 16.36 20.70
N HIS A 232 18.25 16.30 19.73
CA HIS A 232 19.46 17.13 19.75
C HIS A 232 19.12 18.62 19.57
N LEU A 233 18.20 18.94 18.65
CA LEU A 233 17.72 20.30 18.43
C LEU A 233 17.03 20.84 19.68
N ASP A 234 16.18 20.07 20.36
CA ASP A 234 15.55 20.50 21.63
C ASP A 234 16.58 20.88 22.71
N ILE A 235 17.68 20.11 22.82
CA ILE A 235 18.80 20.43 23.72
C ILE A 235 19.49 21.74 23.31
N ILE A 236 19.68 21.98 22.01
CA ILE A 236 20.24 23.25 21.51
C ILE A 236 19.28 24.42 21.80
N LEU A 237 17.98 24.25 21.53
CA LEU A 237 16.96 25.28 21.78
C LEU A 237 16.83 25.61 23.28
N HIS A 238 16.99 24.63 24.16
CA HIS A 238 17.11 24.89 25.60
C HIS A 238 18.34 25.78 25.89
N LYS A 239 19.53 25.42 25.37
CA LYS A 239 20.76 26.22 25.53
C LYS A 239 20.67 27.62 24.89
N MET A 240 19.85 27.81 23.86
CA MET A 240 19.55 29.14 23.31
C MET A 240 18.72 29.95 24.31
N ARG A 241 17.61 29.40 24.81
CA ARG A 241 16.73 30.09 25.79
C ARG A 241 17.46 30.45 27.08
N THR A 242 18.40 29.62 27.54
CA THR A 242 19.20 29.87 28.76
C THR A 242 20.56 30.51 28.49
N ALA A 243 20.81 31.04 27.29
CA ALA A 243 22.11 31.64 26.96
C ALA A 243 22.46 32.81 27.90
N SER A 244 23.63 32.78 28.53
CA SER A 244 24.09 33.81 29.48
C SER A 244 24.79 35.01 28.84
N SER A 245 24.97 35.00 27.51
CA SER A 245 25.66 36.06 26.77
C SER A 245 25.38 35.94 25.28
N GLU A 246 25.50 37.06 24.56
CA GLU A 246 25.27 37.12 23.11
C GLU A 246 26.18 36.14 22.33
N LYS A 247 27.44 35.97 22.77
CA LYS A 247 28.38 35.01 22.19
C LYS A 247 27.92 33.55 22.34
N LYS A 248 27.37 33.17 23.51
CA LYS A 248 26.78 31.83 23.71
C LYS A 248 25.49 31.66 22.90
N LEU A 249 24.68 32.71 22.79
CA LEU A 249 23.45 32.71 21.99
C LEU A 249 23.72 32.51 20.50
N LYS A 250 24.64 33.30 19.91
CA LYS A 250 25.06 33.18 18.50
C LYS A 250 25.59 31.78 18.17
N LYS A 251 26.46 31.22 19.02
CA LYS A 251 26.96 29.84 18.85
C LYS A 251 25.83 28.80 18.95
N SER A 252 24.88 28.96 19.85
CA SER A 252 23.73 28.03 19.94
C SER A 252 22.76 28.18 18.76
N LEU A 253 22.57 29.38 18.21
CA LEU A 253 21.84 29.58 16.94
C LEU A 253 22.51 28.84 15.78
N GLU A 254 23.82 29.02 15.59
CA GLU A 254 24.59 28.35 14.54
C GLU A 254 24.44 26.82 14.60
N ASN A 255 24.54 26.24 15.81
CA ASN A 255 24.28 24.81 16.03
C ASN A 255 22.84 24.41 15.67
N ALA A 256 21.84 25.23 15.99
CA ALA A 256 20.43 24.95 15.68
C ALA A 256 20.16 24.97 14.17
N LEU A 257 20.75 25.94 13.45
CA LEU A 257 20.67 26.03 11.99
C LEU A 257 21.34 24.83 11.32
N SER A 258 22.56 24.48 11.75
CA SER A 258 23.28 23.29 11.28
C SER A 258 22.50 21.99 11.53
N CYS A 259 21.84 21.87 12.69
CA CYS A 259 20.98 20.73 13.01
C CYS A 259 19.74 20.66 12.10
N LEU A 260 19.10 21.80 11.80
CA LEU A 260 17.99 21.88 10.84
C LEU A 260 18.41 21.55 9.40
N ASP A 261 19.60 21.99 8.97
CA ASP A 261 20.15 21.61 7.65
C ASP A 261 20.49 20.12 7.60
N GLY A 262 20.93 19.53 8.71
CA GLY A 262 21.02 18.08 8.88
C GLY A 262 19.67 17.38 8.68
N ILE A 263 18.61 17.84 9.35
CA ILE A 263 17.24 17.29 9.22
C ILE A 263 16.73 17.42 7.77
N ARG A 264 16.94 18.57 7.13
CA ARG A 264 16.63 18.81 5.71
C ARG A 264 17.32 17.80 4.80
N ALA A 265 18.65 17.70 4.89
CA ALA A 265 19.44 16.78 4.07
C ALA A 265 19.03 15.31 4.29
N ARG A 266 18.62 14.94 5.52
CA ARG A 266 18.07 13.60 5.80
C ARG A 266 16.73 13.34 5.12
N TYR A 267 15.84 14.33 5.02
CA TYR A 267 14.60 14.20 4.24
C TYR A 267 14.93 14.02 2.75
N GLU A 268 15.76 14.88 2.16
CA GLU A 268 16.14 14.83 0.74
C GLU A 268 16.81 13.49 0.36
N ALA A 269 17.84 13.07 1.11
CA ALA A 269 18.55 11.81 0.87
C ALA A 269 17.63 10.59 1.06
N SER A 270 16.74 10.62 2.06
CA SER A 270 15.78 9.52 2.27
C SER A 270 14.73 9.46 1.16
N THR A 271 14.27 10.60 0.65
CA THR A 271 13.35 10.65 -0.49
C THR A 271 14.03 10.12 -1.75
N LYS A 272 15.30 10.44 -2.00
CA LYS A 272 16.05 9.85 -3.13
C LYS A 272 16.09 8.33 -3.06
N VAL A 273 16.42 7.75 -1.90
CA VAL A 273 16.43 6.29 -1.69
C VAL A 273 15.01 5.67 -1.80
N LEU A 274 13.96 6.39 -1.42
CA LEU A 274 12.57 5.95 -1.63
C LEU A 274 12.21 5.96 -3.13
N MET A 275 12.60 7.01 -3.86
CA MET A 275 12.41 7.11 -5.32
C MET A 275 13.12 5.97 -6.06
N GLU A 276 14.38 5.71 -5.76
CA GLU A 276 15.16 4.60 -6.35
C GLU A 276 14.44 3.25 -6.18
N LYS A 277 13.85 2.99 -5.00
CA LYS A 277 13.07 1.78 -4.72
C LYS A 277 11.71 1.73 -5.40
N VAL A 278 11.07 2.87 -5.65
CA VAL A 278 9.84 2.95 -6.44
C VAL A 278 10.17 2.69 -7.91
N MET A 279 11.23 3.30 -8.45
CA MET A 279 11.68 3.13 -9.83
C MET A 279 12.13 1.69 -10.15
N SER A 280 12.53 0.89 -9.16
CA SER A 280 12.83 -0.54 -9.36
C SER A 280 11.60 -1.46 -9.36
N TYR A 281 10.38 -0.93 -9.20
CA TYR A 281 9.16 -1.76 -9.17
C TYR A 281 8.74 -2.30 -10.55
N PRO A 282 8.72 -1.51 -11.64
CA PRO A 282 8.39 -2.03 -12.97
C PRO A 282 9.35 -3.11 -13.43
N GLU A 283 10.63 -3.03 -13.06
CA GLU A 283 11.62 -4.07 -13.34
C GLU A 283 11.27 -5.40 -12.64
N ALA A 284 10.89 -5.37 -11.36
CA ALA A 284 10.48 -6.58 -10.64
C ALA A 284 9.18 -7.19 -11.21
N ILE A 285 8.28 -6.36 -11.74
CA ILE A 285 7.07 -6.80 -12.46
C ILE A 285 7.46 -7.42 -13.81
N LEU A 286 8.34 -6.77 -14.57
CA LEU A 286 8.81 -7.23 -15.87
C LEU A 286 9.49 -8.60 -15.78
N GLN A 287 10.38 -8.82 -14.81
CA GLN A 287 11.05 -10.11 -14.60
C GLN A 287 10.05 -11.24 -14.30
N GLU A 288 8.98 -10.96 -13.56
CA GLU A 288 7.93 -11.94 -13.26
C GLU A 288 7.02 -12.23 -14.47
N LEU A 289 6.75 -11.21 -15.31
CA LEU A 289 6.02 -11.38 -16.58
C LEU A 289 6.84 -12.19 -17.59
N ILE A 290 8.16 -11.96 -17.68
CA ILE A 290 9.08 -12.77 -18.48
C ILE A 290 9.07 -14.22 -17.96
N SER A 291 9.17 -14.43 -16.64
CA SER A 291 9.12 -15.77 -16.04
C SER A 291 7.80 -16.51 -16.33
N TYR A 292 6.67 -15.79 -16.39
CA TYR A 292 5.40 -16.37 -16.85
C TYR A 292 5.46 -16.77 -18.32
N SER A 293 5.95 -15.89 -19.20
CA SER A 293 6.10 -16.23 -20.63
C SER A 293 7.02 -17.44 -20.83
N GLU A 294 8.13 -17.54 -20.11
CA GLU A 294 9.07 -18.67 -20.19
C GLU A 294 8.38 -19.97 -19.74
N SER A 295 7.66 -19.93 -18.62
CA SER A 295 6.92 -21.09 -18.09
C SER A 295 5.80 -21.55 -19.04
N LEU A 296 5.09 -20.61 -19.67
CA LEU A 296 4.01 -20.89 -20.61
C LEU A 296 4.55 -21.47 -21.94
N SER A 297 5.67 -20.93 -22.43
CA SER A 297 6.33 -21.39 -23.65
C SER A 297 6.92 -22.79 -23.45
N GLN A 298 7.57 -23.03 -22.31
CA GLN A 298 8.04 -24.36 -21.92
C GLN A 298 6.89 -25.37 -21.82
N TYR A 299 5.76 -25.00 -21.20
CA TYR A 299 4.59 -25.89 -21.08
C TYR A 299 3.99 -26.28 -22.43
N PHE A 300 3.88 -25.34 -23.37
CA PHE A 300 3.32 -25.58 -24.70
C PHE A 300 4.35 -26.06 -25.74
N ASN A 301 5.62 -26.23 -25.35
CA ASN A 301 6.76 -26.53 -26.21
C ASN A 301 6.93 -25.53 -27.37
N VAL A 302 6.72 -24.25 -27.08
CA VAL A 302 6.90 -23.13 -28.01
C VAL A 302 8.33 -22.61 -27.88
N LYS A 303 8.99 -22.36 -29.03
CA LYS A 303 10.39 -21.92 -29.09
C LYS A 303 10.57 -20.47 -28.63
N GLU A 304 9.66 -19.60 -29.04
CA GLU A 304 9.70 -18.17 -28.83
C GLU A 304 9.12 -17.81 -27.46
N VAL A 305 9.83 -16.95 -26.73
CA VAL A 305 9.36 -16.38 -25.46
C VAL A 305 8.99 -14.93 -25.71
N PHE A 306 7.76 -14.53 -25.37
CA PHE A 306 7.33 -13.15 -25.51
C PHE A 306 8.04 -12.25 -24.48
N LYS A 307 8.75 -11.24 -24.98
CA LYS A 307 9.48 -10.26 -24.16
C LYS A 307 9.25 -8.85 -24.69
N GLN A 308 8.96 -7.93 -23.77
CA GLN A 308 9.01 -6.50 -24.00
C GLN A 308 10.09 -5.89 -23.09
N ASN A 309 10.72 -4.81 -23.53
CA ASN A 309 11.56 -4.01 -22.66
C ASN A 309 10.71 -3.06 -21.78
N LEU A 310 11.34 -2.36 -20.84
CA LEU A 310 10.67 -1.40 -19.95
C LEU A 310 9.92 -0.26 -20.67
N GLU A 311 10.24 0.01 -21.93
CA GLU A 311 9.58 1.01 -22.79
C GLU A 311 8.39 0.44 -23.57
N GLY A 312 8.08 -0.85 -23.41
CA GLY A 312 6.99 -1.54 -24.11
C GLY A 312 7.31 -1.94 -25.56
N LYS A 313 8.56 -1.79 -26.01
CA LYS A 313 8.98 -2.33 -27.32
C LYS A 313 9.20 -3.84 -27.19
N THR A 314 8.67 -4.60 -28.13
CA THR A 314 8.95 -6.03 -28.26
C THR A 314 10.39 -6.24 -28.73
N ASP A 315 11.12 -7.14 -28.06
CA ASP A 315 12.45 -7.54 -28.54
C ASP A 315 12.27 -8.57 -29.67
N SER A 316 11.97 -8.09 -30.88
CA SER A 316 11.96 -8.91 -32.11
C SER A 316 13.39 -9.21 -32.59
N THR A 317 14.26 -9.68 -31.69
CA THR A 317 15.60 -10.15 -32.05
C THR A 317 15.48 -11.60 -32.53
N PHE A 318 15.24 -11.74 -33.84
CA PHE A 318 15.33 -13.03 -34.53
C PHE A 318 16.74 -13.63 -34.37
N PRO A 319 16.89 -14.82 -33.74
CA PRO A 319 18.18 -15.50 -33.72
C PRO A 319 18.38 -16.20 -35.07
N GLY A 320 19.00 -15.50 -36.03
CA GLY A 320 19.52 -16.11 -37.25
C GLY A 320 18.69 -15.91 -38.52
N GLN A 321 18.69 -14.68 -39.05
CA GLN A 321 18.61 -14.46 -40.51
C GLN A 321 19.26 -13.11 -40.87
N GLU A 322 20.58 -13.08 -40.89
CA GLU A 322 21.38 -11.95 -41.37
C GLU A 322 22.46 -12.48 -42.32
N GLU A 323 22.12 -12.64 -43.60
CA GLU A 323 23.04 -12.54 -44.74
C GLU A 323 22.28 -12.63 -46.08
N VAL A 324 22.60 -11.70 -47.01
CA VAL A 324 22.17 -11.62 -48.43
C VAL A 324 20.63 -11.48 -48.64
N LEU A 325 20.10 -10.38 -49.16
CA LEU A 325 20.40 -9.77 -50.46
C LEU A 325 20.21 -8.25 -50.45
N ASP A 326 21.29 -7.51 -50.73
CA ASP A 326 21.26 -6.09 -51.07
C ASP A 326 22.04 -5.90 -52.39
N ALA A 327 21.35 -6.00 -53.53
CA ALA A 327 21.84 -5.59 -54.86
C ALA A 327 20.72 -5.64 -55.90
N GLU A 328 20.59 -4.56 -56.68
CA GLU A 328 19.82 -4.43 -57.93
C GLU A 328 18.28 -4.54 -57.77
N ASN A 329 17.45 -3.64 -58.31
CA ASN A 329 17.63 -2.85 -59.53
C ASN A 329 16.89 -1.50 -59.46
N GLN A 330 17.43 -0.45 -60.10
CA GLN A 330 16.72 0.82 -60.35
C GLN A 330 16.34 0.92 -61.84
N GLY A 331 15.07 1.21 -62.11
CA GLY A 331 14.50 1.39 -63.45
C GLY A 331 13.09 0.80 -63.51
N GLU A 332 12.09 1.40 -64.15
CA GLU A 332 12.06 2.63 -64.97
C GLU A 332 10.77 3.43 -64.68
N GLN A 333 10.64 4.59 -65.35
CA GLN A 333 9.54 5.55 -65.16
C GLN A 333 8.37 5.31 -66.13
N GLN A 334 7.23 5.95 -65.83
CA GLN A 334 6.11 6.25 -66.75
C GLN A 334 5.29 5.00 -67.18
N THR A 335 3.98 5.06 -67.44
CA THR A 335 3.21 6.12 -68.11
C THR A 335 1.75 6.12 -67.63
N GLU A 336 1.18 7.32 -67.46
CA GLU A 336 -0.14 7.80 -67.96
C GLU A 336 -1.10 6.77 -68.62
N SER A 337 -2.44 6.83 -68.50
CA SER A 337 -3.33 8.01 -68.47
C SER A 337 -4.82 7.69 -68.15
N VAL A 338 -5.58 8.65 -67.55
CA VAL A 338 -6.86 9.29 -68.02
C VAL A 338 -8.05 8.35 -68.41
N VAL A 339 -9.30 8.43 -67.89
CA VAL A 339 -10.40 9.46 -67.90
C VAL A 339 -11.37 9.10 -66.71
N GLN A 340 -11.85 10.00 -65.82
CA GLN A 340 -13.12 10.78 -65.87
C GLN A 340 -14.40 9.95 -66.19
N GLU A 341 -15.64 10.25 -65.78
CA GLU A 341 -16.25 11.08 -64.71
C GLU A 341 -17.77 10.81 -64.72
N ASN A 342 -18.49 11.08 -63.60
CA ASN A 342 -19.97 11.18 -63.51
C ASN A 342 -20.79 9.88 -63.75
N GLY A 343 -21.97 9.71 -63.15
CA GLY A 343 -22.66 10.54 -62.16
C GLY A 343 -24.01 9.91 -61.72
N GLU A 344 -24.62 10.54 -60.72
CA GLU A 344 -26.06 10.51 -60.32
C GLU A 344 -26.86 9.19 -60.34
N GLU A 345 -27.47 8.85 -59.20
CA GLU A 345 -28.87 8.41 -59.23
C GLU A 345 -29.62 8.80 -57.94
N GLN A 346 -30.89 9.20 -58.08
CA GLN A 346 -31.77 9.61 -56.98
C GLN A 346 -32.89 8.57 -56.77
N LYS A 347 -33.30 8.40 -55.51
CA LYS A 347 -34.70 8.24 -55.06
C LYS A 347 -35.64 7.26 -55.81
N ALA A 348 -36.11 6.23 -55.08
CA ALA A 348 -37.42 6.22 -54.36
C ALA A 348 -38.29 4.95 -54.46
N GLU A 349 -39.05 4.77 -53.37
CA GLU A 349 -40.36 4.11 -53.23
C GLU A 349 -40.50 2.57 -53.21
N GLY A 350 -41.42 2.13 -52.35
CA GLY A 350 -41.71 0.72 -52.02
C GLY A 350 -42.12 0.53 -50.55
N CYS A 351 -43.33 0.98 -50.16
CA CYS A 351 -43.81 0.95 -48.77
C CYS A 351 -45.14 0.19 -48.61
N GLN A 352 -45.23 -0.68 -47.60
CA GLN A 352 -46.45 -1.19 -46.91
C GLN A 352 -45.96 -2.10 -45.76
N GLN A 353 -46.03 -1.78 -44.45
CA GLN A 353 -47.14 -1.44 -43.53
C GLN A 353 -48.07 -2.60 -43.11
N GLN A 354 -47.91 -3.04 -41.85
CA GLN A 354 -48.89 -3.07 -40.73
C GLN A 354 -48.11 -3.51 -39.45
N LYS A 355 -48.08 -2.81 -38.29
CA LYS A 355 -49.14 -2.43 -37.31
C LYS A 355 -49.86 -3.68 -36.74
N GLU A 356 -50.04 -3.91 -35.44
CA GLU A 356 -50.07 -3.13 -34.17
C GLU A 356 -49.36 -3.92 -33.03
N GLY A 357 -49.20 -3.49 -31.77
CA GLY A 357 -49.63 -2.30 -31.04
C GLY A 357 -49.19 -2.34 -29.56
N THR A 358 -49.20 -1.19 -28.89
CA THR A 358 -48.77 -0.93 -27.51
C THR A 358 -49.52 -1.73 -26.44
N ASN A 359 -48.88 -2.07 -25.30
CA ASN A 359 -49.40 -1.78 -23.94
C ASN A 359 -48.39 -2.09 -22.82
N ILE A 360 -48.17 -1.09 -21.97
CA ILE A 360 -47.53 -1.19 -20.65
C ILE A 360 -48.65 -1.45 -19.63
N PRO A 361 -48.43 -2.31 -18.62
CA PRO A 361 -49.14 -2.21 -17.36
C PRO A 361 -48.18 -1.74 -16.25
N GLU A 362 -48.53 -0.62 -15.62
CA GLU A 362 -48.22 -0.43 -14.20
C GLU A 362 -49.13 -1.36 -13.39
N ASN A 363 -48.64 -1.86 -12.27
CA ASN A 363 -49.45 -2.00 -11.06
C ASN A 363 -48.54 -2.16 -9.84
N GLU A 364 -48.81 -1.35 -8.83
CA GLU A 364 -48.35 -1.59 -7.46
C GLU A 364 -49.09 -2.81 -6.91
N GLU A 365 -48.44 -3.62 -6.07
CA GLU A 365 -49.18 -4.29 -4.99
C GLU A 365 -48.34 -4.39 -3.73
N VAL A 366 -49.02 -4.24 -2.60
CA VAL A 366 -48.46 -4.03 -1.27
C VAL A 366 -48.29 -5.35 -0.55
N PHE A 367 -47.15 -5.57 0.09
CA PHE A 367 -47.09 -6.38 1.31
C PHE A 367 -46.17 -5.75 2.35
N ALA A 368 -46.80 -5.03 3.28
CA ALA A 368 -46.25 -4.84 4.61
C ALA A 368 -46.82 -5.96 5.50
N GLN A 369 -45.97 -6.64 6.26
CA GLN A 369 -46.41 -7.31 7.47
C GLN A 369 -45.28 -7.33 8.51
N GLU A 370 -45.62 -6.88 9.71
CA GLU A 370 -44.74 -6.80 10.87
C GLU A 370 -44.72 -8.14 11.64
N SER A 371 -43.59 -8.46 12.25
CA SER A 371 -43.37 -9.28 13.47
C SER A 371 -41.89 -9.68 13.51
N GLU A 372 -41.20 -9.76 14.65
CA GLU A 372 -41.43 -9.15 15.98
C GLU A 372 -40.09 -9.24 16.74
N GLU A 373 -39.99 -8.63 17.93
CA GLU A 373 -38.82 -8.79 18.80
C GLU A 373 -38.73 -10.25 19.32
N GLY A 374 -37.51 -10.76 19.56
CA GLY A 374 -37.34 -12.20 19.83
C GLY A 374 -35.94 -12.61 20.29
N GLU A 375 -35.52 -12.01 21.41
CA GLU A 375 -34.61 -12.52 22.46
C GLU A 375 -33.29 -13.26 22.15
N GLU A 376 -32.34 -12.90 23.00
CA GLU A 376 -31.06 -13.53 23.30
C GLU A 376 -31.19 -15.03 23.63
N GLN A 377 -30.21 -15.83 23.23
CA GLN A 377 -29.79 -16.95 24.06
C GLN A 377 -28.28 -17.15 24.02
N GLU A 378 -27.63 -16.79 25.13
CA GLU A 378 -26.35 -17.38 25.51
C GLU A 378 -26.56 -18.88 25.81
N ASP A 379 -25.61 -19.75 25.43
CA ASP A 379 -24.87 -20.45 26.49
C ASP A 379 -23.52 -21.03 26.00
N ARG A 380 -22.47 -20.63 26.71
CA ARG A 380 -21.53 -21.53 27.40
C ARG A 380 -20.78 -22.59 26.60
N SER A 381 -19.57 -22.16 26.22
CA SER A 381 -18.35 -22.96 26.23
C SER A 381 -18.27 -24.07 27.29
N ILE A 382 -17.91 -25.28 26.87
CA ILE A 382 -17.20 -26.28 27.70
C ILE A 382 -15.89 -26.64 26.97
N SER A 383 -14.80 -26.79 27.72
CA SER A 383 -13.46 -27.09 27.23
C SER A 383 -12.99 -28.50 27.59
N GLN A 384 -11.86 -28.91 26.99
CA GLN A 384 -11.13 -30.19 27.15
C GLN A 384 -11.68 -31.35 26.28
N GLY A 385 -10.85 -32.23 25.71
CA GLY A 385 -9.38 -32.35 25.73
C GLY A 385 -8.75 -32.24 24.34
N GLY A 386 -7.41 -32.28 24.27
CA GLY A 386 -6.67 -32.04 23.02
C GLY A 386 -6.28 -33.30 22.25
N ASP A 387 -5.79 -33.07 21.03
CA ASP A 387 -4.61 -33.73 20.47
C ASP A 387 -3.94 -32.75 19.47
N GLU A 388 -2.69 -33.01 19.10
CA GLU A 388 -1.78 -32.05 18.43
C GLU A 388 -2.21 -31.66 16.99
N PRO A 389 -1.96 -30.41 16.55
CA PRO A 389 -1.98 -30.06 15.13
C PRO A 389 -0.64 -30.43 14.49
N GLY A 390 -0.63 -31.50 13.70
CA GLY A 390 0.52 -31.83 12.85
C GLY A 390 0.71 -30.78 11.75
N ASP A 391 1.92 -30.22 11.65
CA ASP A 391 2.32 -29.35 10.53
C ASP A 391 2.19 -30.10 9.20
N VAL A 392 1.37 -29.57 8.29
CA VAL A 392 1.43 -29.90 6.86
C VAL A 392 1.80 -28.65 6.08
N GLU A 393 3.05 -28.21 6.28
CA GLU A 393 3.73 -27.29 5.39
C GLU A 393 3.97 -28.01 4.04
N GLN A 394 3.01 -27.95 3.13
CA GLN A 394 3.11 -28.61 1.82
C GLN A 394 4.02 -27.82 0.86
N ARG A 395 5.30 -27.81 1.21
CA ARG A 395 6.41 -27.21 0.47
C ARG A 395 6.65 -27.98 -0.82
N MET A 396 6.00 -27.55 -1.92
CA MET A 396 6.33 -27.99 -3.27
C MET A 396 7.74 -27.51 -3.66
N SER A 397 8.75 -28.33 -3.35
CA SER A 397 10.11 -28.14 -3.85
C SER A 397 10.21 -28.69 -5.27
N PHE A 398 10.36 -27.82 -6.26
CA PHE A 398 10.88 -28.21 -7.57
C PHE A 398 12.38 -28.52 -7.43
N SER A 399 12.79 -29.73 -7.79
CA SER A 399 14.19 -30.12 -7.88
C SER A 399 14.87 -29.35 -9.01
N GLN A 400 15.90 -28.57 -8.66
CA GLN A 400 16.70 -27.81 -9.61
C GLN A 400 17.81 -28.69 -10.19
N ASP A 401 17.45 -29.75 -10.93
CA ASP A 401 18.43 -30.62 -11.58
C ASP A 401 19.02 -29.95 -12.81
N THR A 402 20.33 -29.73 -12.75
CA THR A 402 21.10 -28.99 -13.75
C THR A 402 21.45 -29.92 -14.92
N PHE A 403 20.60 -29.94 -15.96
CA PHE A 403 20.92 -30.61 -17.22
C PHE A 403 21.94 -29.80 -18.04
N ASN A 404 23.21 -29.96 -17.71
CA ASN A 404 24.29 -29.74 -18.67
C ASN A 404 24.21 -30.85 -19.73
N SER A 405 23.62 -30.57 -20.89
CA SER A 405 23.76 -31.42 -22.07
C SER A 405 24.56 -30.69 -23.15
N SER A 406 25.60 -31.36 -23.64
CA SER A 406 26.48 -30.85 -24.68
C SER A 406 25.73 -30.65 -25.99
N ARG A 407 25.93 -29.47 -26.60
CA ARG A 407 25.54 -29.08 -27.96
C ARG A 407 25.80 -30.21 -28.97
N GLY A 408 24.75 -30.96 -29.29
CA GLY A 408 24.63 -31.83 -30.46
C GLY A 408 23.53 -31.28 -31.35
N GLU A 409 23.80 -31.15 -32.64
CA GLU A 409 22.82 -30.69 -33.62
C GLU A 409 21.75 -31.77 -33.81
N ILE A 410 20.57 -31.54 -33.25
CA ILE A 410 19.35 -32.29 -33.53
C ILE A 410 18.51 -31.39 -34.44
N SER A 411 18.11 -31.88 -35.61
CA SER A 411 17.27 -31.14 -36.55
C SER A 411 15.90 -30.86 -35.91
N GLU A 412 15.65 -29.62 -35.50
CA GLU A 412 14.38 -29.18 -34.94
C GLU A 412 13.24 -29.36 -35.97
N LEU A 413 12.40 -30.38 -35.78
CA LEU A 413 11.20 -30.55 -36.59
C LEU A 413 10.09 -29.63 -36.08
N THR A 414 9.84 -28.54 -36.82
CA THR A 414 8.73 -27.61 -36.57
C THR A 414 7.38 -28.31 -36.85
N VAL A 415 6.50 -28.42 -35.84
CA VAL A 415 5.23 -29.14 -35.97
C VAL A 415 4.07 -28.21 -36.31
N GLU A 416 4.03 -27.01 -35.75
CA GLU A 416 2.91 -26.09 -35.88
C GLU A 416 3.38 -24.65 -35.69
N THR A 417 2.80 -23.71 -36.45
CA THR A 417 2.98 -22.27 -36.25
C THR A 417 1.61 -21.61 -36.09
N PHE A 418 1.54 -20.62 -35.20
CA PHE A 418 0.40 -19.73 -35.03
C PHE A 418 0.87 -18.29 -34.80
N SER A 419 0.01 -17.31 -35.08
CA SER A 419 0.32 -15.89 -34.88
C SER A 419 -0.82 -15.21 -34.13
N THR A 420 -0.47 -14.30 -33.22
CA THR A 420 -1.41 -13.54 -32.41
C THR A 420 -1.91 -12.29 -33.13
N SER A 421 -3.00 -11.71 -32.64
CA SER A 421 -3.57 -10.46 -33.17
C SER A 421 -2.65 -9.23 -33.06
N SER A 422 -1.56 -9.31 -32.28
CA SER A 422 -0.50 -8.28 -32.22
C SER A 422 0.58 -8.43 -33.30
N GLY A 423 0.59 -9.53 -34.04
CA GLY A 423 1.56 -9.82 -35.11
C GLY A 423 2.77 -10.68 -34.71
N ASN A 424 2.88 -11.11 -33.45
CA ASN A 424 3.93 -12.06 -33.08
C ASN A 424 3.60 -13.47 -33.59
N THR A 425 4.63 -14.23 -33.95
CA THR A 425 4.53 -15.58 -34.48
C THR A 425 5.25 -16.56 -33.57
N TYR A 426 4.61 -17.69 -33.29
CA TYR A 426 5.04 -18.70 -32.33
C TYR A 426 5.08 -20.07 -32.99
N THR A 427 6.17 -20.80 -32.76
CA THR A 427 6.50 -22.08 -33.36
C THR A 427 6.53 -23.16 -32.29
N VAL A 428 5.65 -24.15 -32.44
CA VAL A 428 5.62 -25.34 -31.59
C VAL A 428 6.65 -26.32 -32.12
N LEU A 429 7.61 -26.67 -31.25
CA LEU A 429 8.60 -27.70 -31.51
C LEU A 429 7.95 -29.08 -31.37
N GLY A 430 8.29 -30.00 -32.27
CA GLY A 430 7.98 -31.41 -32.08
C GLY A 430 8.84 -31.98 -30.97
N ALA A 431 8.23 -32.35 -29.84
CA ALA A 431 8.77 -33.44 -29.06
C ALA A 431 8.62 -34.71 -29.91
N GLU A 432 9.72 -35.43 -30.14
CA GLU A 432 9.67 -36.76 -30.71
C GLU A 432 8.88 -37.67 -29.74
N GLU A 433 7.60 -37.92 -30.01
CA GLU A 433 6.82 -38.97 -29.32
C GLU A 433 7.31 -40.36 -29.79
N VAL A 434 8.58 -40.65 -29.50
CA VAL A 434 9.17 -41.97 -29.69
C VAL A 434 8.51 -42.94 -28.70
N GLY A 435 7.57 -43.73 -29.21
CA GLY A 435 7.26 -45.03 -28.64
C GLY A 435 6.19 -45.06 -27.54
N LYS A 436 5.05 -44.40 -27.74
CA LYS A 436 3.78 -44.98 -27.28
C LYS A 436 2.92 -45.36 -28.48
N PRO A 437 2.63 -46.66 -28.70
CA PRO A 437 1.61 -47.04 -29.68
C PRO A 437 0.29 -46.43 -29.23
N ASP A 438 -0.44 -45.93 -30.22
CA ASP A 438 -1.66 -45.20 -30.00
C ASP A 438 -2.71 -46.10 -29.32
N GLY A 439 -3.36 -45.60 -28.27
CA GLY A 439 -4.35 -46.38 -27.52
C GLY A 439 -5.55 -46.82 -28.37
N LEU A 440 -5.82 -46.09 -29.46
CA LEU A 440 -6.81 -46.44 -30.46
C LEU A 440 -6.31 -47.60 -31.35
N GLU A 441 -5.07 -47.59 -31.82
CA GLU A 441 -4.46 -48.74 -32.55
C GLU A 441 -4.47 -50.03 -31.72
N THR A 442 -4.17 -49.96 -30.42
CA THR A 442 -4.18 -51.14 -29.53
C THR A 442 -5.59 -51.60 -29.11
N SER A 443 -6.61 -50.76 -29.28
CA SER A 443 -8.01 -51.14 -29.03
C SER A 443 -8.72 -51.67 -30.27
N LEU A 444 -8.46 -51.05 -31.43
CA LEU A 444 -9.09 -51.39 -32.72
C LEU A 444 -8.41 -52.54 -33.47
N THR A 445 -7.23 -52.99 -33.05
CA THR A 445 -6.54 -54.17 -33.63
C THR A 445 -7.30 -55.49 -33.49
N LYS A 446 -8.46 -55.51 -32.80
CA LYS A 446 -9.42 -56.62 -32.78
C LYS A 446 -10.25 -56.72 -34.07
N TYR A 447 -10.32 -55.67 -34.89
CA TYR A 447 -11.19 -55.59 -36.08
C TYR A 447 -10.44 -56.00 -37.37
N ASP A 448 -10.00 -57.26 -37.39
CA ASP A 448 -9.55 -58.07 -38.54
C ASP A 448 -8.36 -57.56 -39.40
N GLU A 449 -7.69 -58.48 -40.10
CA GLU A 449 -6.43 -58.26 -40.86
C GLU A 449 -6.55 -57.32 -42.10
N LYS A 450 -7.63 -56.56 -42.23
CA LYS A 450 -7.91 -55.63 -43.34
C LYS A 450 -8.15 -54.16 -42.95
N GLY A 451 -7.81 -53.77 -41.72
CA GLY A 451 -7.36 -52.39 -41.43
C GLY A 451 -8.33 -51.23 -41.72
N SER A 452 -9.64 -51.47 -41.75
CA SER A 452 -10.67 -50.43 -41.89
C SER A 452 -11.65 -50.49 -40.73
N LEU A 453 -12.03 -49.34 -40.15
CA LEU A 453 -13.10 -49.31 -39.16
C LEU A 453 -14.41 -49.87 -39.77
N PRO A 454 -15.25 -50.56 -38.96
CA PRO A 454 -16.63 -50.81 -39.34
C PRO A 454 -17.36 -49.50 -39.65
N MET A 455 -18.09 -49.42 -40.76
CA MET A 455 -18.78 -48.19 -41.21
C MET A 455 -19.69 -47.55 -40.13
N HIS A 456 -20.23 -48.34 -39.20
CA HIS A 456 -21.06 -47.84 -38.11
C HIS A 456 -20.26 -47.05 -37.04
N LEU A 457 -18.96 -47.32 -36.88
CA LEU A 457 -18.08 -46.58 -35.97
C LEU A 457 -17.48 -45.33 -36.62
N GLU A 458 -17.25 -45.33 -37.94
CA GLU A 458 -16.72 -44.16 -38.67
C GLU A 458 -17.56 -42.89 -38.45
N HIS A 459 -18.88 -43.04 -38.38
CA HIS A 459 -19.83 -41.92 -38.18
C HIS A 459 -19.86 -41.38 -36.74
N ALA A 460 -19.32 -42.11 -35.76
CA ALA A 460 -19.28 -41.72 -34.35
C ALA A 460 -17.88 -41.30 -33.88
N LEU A 461 -16.86 -41.42 -34.73
CA LEU A 461 -15.47 -41.13 -34.40
C LEU A 461 -15.18 -39.63 -34.50
N ILE A 462 -14.73 -39.03 -33.41
CA ILE A 462 -14.22 -37.66 -33.44
C ILE A 462 -12.80 -37.71 -34.02
N ALA A 463 -12.62 -37.16 -35.22
CA ALA A 463 -11.32 -37.16 -35.89
C ALA A 463 -10.24 -36.49 -35.02
N LYS A 464 -9.06 -37.11 -34.92
CA LYS A 464 -7.92 -36.61 -34.12
C LYS A 464 -7.51 -35.17 -34.50
N THR A 465 -7.71 -34.80 -35.76
CA THR A 465 -7.50 -33.45 -36.29
C THR A 465 -8.28 -32.37 -35.51
N VAL A 466 -9.47 -32.69 -34.99
CA VAL A 466 -10.25 -31.78 -34.15
C VAL A 466 -9.53 -31.48 -32.83
N PHE A 467 -8.95 -32.49 -32.19
CA PHE A 467 -8.20 -32.31 -30.94
C PHE A 467 -6.87 -31.56 -31.16
N VAL A 468 -6.21 -31.76 -32.32
CA VAL A 468 -5.03 -30.97 -32.70
C VAL A 468 -5.39 -29.48 -32.89
N GLU A 469 -6.45 -29.18 -33.64
CA GLU A 469 -6.91 -27.80 -33.85
C GLU A 469 -7.41 -27.15 -32.55
N LEU A 470 -8.04 -27.91 -31.65
CA LEU A 470 -8.41 -27.41 -30.33
C LEU A 470 -7.18 -27.10 -29.46
N LYS A 471 -6.13 -27.93 -29.47
CA LYS A 471 -4.86 -27.62 -28.79
C LYS A 471 -4.22 -26.36 -29.37
N LYS A 472 -4.15 -26.23 -30.70
CA LYS A 472 -3.69 -25.00 -31.40
C LYS A 472 -4.44 -23.75 -30.94
N ARG A 473 -5.77 -23.83 -30.91
CA ARG A 473 -6.62 -22.71 -30.49
C ARG A 473 -6.47 -22.37 -29.00
N ILE A 474 -6.24 -23.36 -28.13
CA ILE A 474 -5.90 -23.13 -26.72
C ILE A 474 -4.58 -22.37 -26.60
N ARG A 475 -3.51 -22.81 -27.29
CA ARG A 475 -2.22 -22.10 -27.30
C ARG A 475 -2.40 -20.63 -27.73
N LEU A 476 -3.07 -20.39 -28.86
CA LEU A 476 -3.33 -19.06 -29.37
C LEU A 476 -4.02 -18.17 -28.32
N CYS A 477 -5.12 -18.63 -27.71
CA CYS A 477 -5.83 -17.88 -26.67
C CYS A 477 -4.93 -17.52 -25.46
N PHE A 478 -4.04 -18.43 -25.05
CA PHE A 478 -3.10 -18.18 -23.95
C PHE A 478 -2.02 -17.16 -24.31
N PHE A 479 -1.50 -17.19 -25.54
CA PHE A 479 -0.50 -16.21 -26.00
C PHE A 479 -1.11 -14.83 -26.29
N GLU A 480 -2.32 -14.75 -26.86
CA GLU A 480 -3.06 -13.47 -26.95
C GLU A 480 -3.32 -12.87 -25.56
N HIS A 481 -3.68 -13.72 -24.59
CA HIS A 481 -3.88 -13.27 -23.21
C HIS A 481 -2.56 -12.81 -22.55
N LEU A 482 -1.47 -13.55 -22.75
CA LEU A 482 -0.13 -13.22 -22.27
C LEU A 482 0.28 -11.83 -22.76
N GLU A 483 0.28 -11.59 -24.06
CA GLU A 483 0.71 -10.32 -24.66
C GLU A 483 -0.08 -9.13 -24.13
N LYS A 484 -1.41 -9.26 -24.11
CA LYS A 484 -2.30 -8.23 -23.59
C LYS A 484 -2.02 -7.94 -22.12
N TRP A 485 -1.93 -8.99 -21.30
CA TRP A 485 -1.70 -8.85 -19.86
C TRP A 485 -0.32 -8.29 -19.54
N PHE A 486 0.69 -8.62 -20.33
CA PHE A 486 2.05 -8.10 -20.22
C PHE A 486 2.04 -6.57 -20.36
N ALA A 487 1.42 -6.06 -21.43
CA ALA A 487 1.31 -4.64 -21.69
C ALA A 487 0.45 -3.91 -20.62
N GLU A 488 -0.72 -4.45 -20.27
CA GLU A 488 -1.59 -3.88 -19.23
C GLU A 488 -0.88 -3.82 -17.87
N THR A 489 -0.26 -4.92 -17.43
CA THR A 489 0.40 -5.01 -16.11
C THR A 489 1.65 -4.13 -16.04
N LEU A 490 2.44 -4.05 -17.11
CA LEU A 490 3.61 -3.16 -17.15
C LEU A 490 3.18 -1.68 -17.12
N SER A 491 2.12 -1.31 -17.85
CA SER A 491 1.50 0.02 -17.79
C SER A 491 1.00 0.37 -16.39
N ASP A 492 0.26 -0.53 -15.74
CA ASP A 492 -0.24 -0.34 -14.36
C ASP A 492 0.90 -0.20 -13.34
N SER A 493 2.02 -0.89 -13.56
CA SER A 493 3.23 -0.74 -12.73
C SER A 493 3.85 0.67 -12.87
N TRP A 494 3.88 1.22 -14.08
CA TRP A 494 4.35 2.59 -14.35
C TRP A 494 3.39 3.65 -13.79
N ALA A 495 2.07 3.44 -13.90
CA ALA A 495 1.08 4.31 -13.27
C ALA A 495 1.24 4.33 -11.73
N THR A 496 1.49 3.17 -11.13
CA THR A 496 1.81 3.05 -9.69
C THR A 496 3.07 3.81 -9.32
N VAL A 497 4.13 3.73 -10.14
CA VAL A 497 5.37 4.51 -9.96
C VAL A 497 5.10 6.01 -10.05
N GLY A 498 4.31 6.46 -11.02
CA GLY A 498 3.91 7.87 -11.18
C GLY A 498 3.23 8.41 -9.92
N ALA A 499 2.18 7.73 -9.46
CA ALA A 499 1.46 8.11 -8.24
C ALA A 499 2.36 8.12 -6.99
N LYS A 500 3.27 7.14 -6.84
CA LYS A 500 4.22 7.12 -5.71
C LYS A 500 5.31 8.18 -5.79
N LYS A 501 5.74 8.54 -6.99
CA LYS A 501 6.68 9.66 -7.20
C LYS A 501 6.04 10.99 -6.80
N GLU A 502 4.79 11.23 -7.18
CA GLU A 502 4.05 12.44 -6.79
C GLU A 502 3.76 12.51 -5.28
N GLU A 503 3.37 11.40 -4.65
CA GLU A 503 3.23 11.27 -3.18
C GLU A 503 4.53 11.69 -2.48
N LEU A 504 5.67 11.12 -2.90
CA LEU A 504 6.97 11.35 -2.28
C LEU A 504 7.50 12.78 -2.53
N SER A 505 7.26 13.37 -3.69
CA SER A 505 7.65 14.77 -3.96
C SER A 505 6.82 15.75 -3.12
N SER A 506 5.52 15.50 -3.00
CA SER A 506 4.61 16.31 -2.19
C SER A 506 4.95 16.23 -0.69
N GLU A 507 5.23 15.02 -0.18
CA GLU A 507 5.72 14.84 1.20
C GLU A 507 7.03 15.59 1.42
N LEU A 508 8.01 15.47 0.51
CA LEU A 508 9.28 16.18 0.64
C LEU A 508 9.07 17.70 0.69
N GLN A 509 8.30 18.27 -0.24
CA GLN A 509 8.03 19.71 -0.27
C GLN A 509 7.38 20.20 1.03
N GLN A 510 6.40 19.47 1.57
CA GLN A 510 5.79 19.78 2.87
C GLN A 510 6.80 19.77 4.03
N ARG A 511 7.74 18.80 4.04
CA ARG A 511 8.79 18.70 5.06
C ARG A 511 9.83 19.81 4.94
N LEU A 512 10.21 20.20 3.73
CA LEU A 512 11.12 21.32 3.47
C LEU A 512 10.53 22.64 3.97
N LEU A 513 9.26 22.92 3.62
CA LEU A 513 8.52 24.11 4.11
C LEU A 513 8.42 24.13 5.64
N SER A 514 8.19 22.96 6.27
CA SER A 514 8.20 22.85 7.73
C SER A 514 9.56 23.20 8.35
N CYS A 515 10.67 22.72 7.76
CA CYS A 515 12.02 23.07 8.20
C CYS A 515 12.31 24.58 8.08
N GLU A 516 11.82 25.23 7.02
CA GLU A 516 11.98 26.68 6.81
C GLU A 516 11.17 27.52 7.80
N LEU A 517 9.92 27.13 8.06
CA LEU A 517 9.09 27.79 9.06
C LEU A 517 9.71 27.65 10.46
N ARG A 518 10.28 26.47 10.77
CA ARG A 518 10.99 26.24 12.03
C ARG A 518 12.26 27.07 12.16
N ARG A 519 13.04 27.22 11.08
CA ARG A 519 14.21 28.12 11.04
C ARG A 519 13.81 29.55 11.42
N LYS A 520 12.83 30.12 10.70
CA LYS A 520 12.32 31.47 10.95
C LYS A 520 11.84 31.63 12.40
N ASN A 521 11.10 30.65 12.93
CA ASN A 521 10.61 30.68 14.31
C ASN A 521 11.73 30.64 15.35
N ILE A 522 12.84 29.92 15.11
CA ILE A 522 13.99 29.90 16.03
C ILE A 522 14.72 31.25 16.01
N GLU A 523 14.89 31.85 14.83
CA GLU A 523 15.49 33.18 14.68
C GLU A 523 14.62 34.25 15.37
N THR A 524 13.33 34.35 15.03
CA THR A 524 12.47 35.43 15.54
C THR A 524 12.03 35.24 16.98
N ASN A 525 11.56 34.03 17.36
CA ASN A 525 10.82 33.82 18.60
C ASN A 525 11.68 33.20 19.72
N ILE A 526 12.93 32.85 19.42
CA ILE A 526 13.90 32.37 20.43
C ILE A 526 15.14 33.26 20.44
N CYS A 527 15.82 33.42 19.29
CA CYS A 527 17.08 34.18 19.26
C CYS A 527 16.87 35.68 19.49
N ASN A 528 15.99 36.34 18.73
CA ASN A 528 15.78 37.78 18.87
C ASN A 528 15.19 38.14 20.25
N VAL A 529 14.28 37.32 20.78
CA VAL A 529 13.73 37.48 22.13
C VAL A 529 14.84 37.40 23.18
N ARG A 530 15.68 36.35 23.15
CA ARG A 530 16.77 36.21 24.12
C ARG A 530 17.85 37.29 23.97
N ALA A 531 18.10 37.77 22.75
CA ALA A 531 19.00 38.89 22.52
C ALA A 531 18.48 40.19 23.16
N ALA A 532 17.17 40.46 23.06
CA ALA A 532 16.54 41.61 23.71
C ALA A 532 16.56 41.51 25.24
N GLU A 533 16.29 40.32 25.81
CA GLU A 533 16.41 40.05 27.25
C GLU A 533 17.84 40.31 27.76
N LEU A 534 18.85 39.81 27.05
CA LEU A 534 20.27 40.00 27.41
C LEU A 534 20.67 41.48 27.35
N LEU A 535 20.24 42.22 26.32
CA LEU A 535 20.51 43.66 26.19
C LEU A 535 19.83 44.49 27.30
N LEU A 536 18.61 44.12 27.70
CA LEU A 536 17.92 44.77 28.81
C LEU A 536 18.64 44.50 30.15
N HIS A 537 19.10 43.26 30.35
CA HIS A 537 19.86 42.88 31.53
C HIS A 537 21.22 43.61 31.62
N GLU A 538 21.93 43.74 30.51
CA GLU A 538 23.19 44.51 30.42
C GLU A 538 22.98 45.98 30.80
N LYS A 539 21.93 46.63 30.28
CA LYS A 539 21.57 48.00 30.66
C LYS A 539 21.20 48.15 32.13
N HIS A 540 20.45 47.20 32.69
CA HIS A 540 20.11 47.22 34.13
C HIS A 540 21.36 47.06 35.01
N LEU A 541 22.31 46.21 34.60
CA LEU A 541 23.59 46.03 35.28
C LEU A 541 24.43 47.32 35.23
N GLU A 542 24.53 47.96 34.06
CA GLU A 542 25.24 49.24 33.89
C GLU A 542 24.63 50.35 34.76
N CYS A 543 23.30 50.51 34.75
CA CYS A 543 22.60 51.48 35.61
C CYS A 543 22.88 51.23 37.09
N HIS A 544 22.72 50.00 37.58
CA HIS A 544 22.97 49.64 38.97
C HIS A 544 24.44 49.85 39.38
N CYS A 545 25.39 49.51 38.52
CA CYS A 545 26.81 49.80 38.75
C CYS A 545 27.10 51.31 38.85
N ASN A 546 26.44 52.13 38.02
CA ASN A 546 26.54 53.59 38.10
C ASN A 546 25.91 54.13 39.40
N GLU A 547 24.72 53.65 39.79
CA GLU A 547 24.04 54.05 41.03
C GLU A 547 24.88 53.72 42.28
N VAL A 548 25.45 52.51 42.36
CA VAL A 548 26.37 52.12 43.44
C VAL A 548 27.64 52.98 43.41
N GLY A 549 28.16 53.30 42.23
CA GLY A 549 29.32 54.18 42.05
C GLY A 549 29.07 55.60 42.56
N GLU A 550 27.93 56.20 42.23
CA GLU A 550 27.53 57.53 42.71
C GLU A 550 27.23 57.53 44.22
N ALA A 551 26.60 56.48 44.75
CA ALA A 551 26.41 56.34 46.19
C ALA A 551 27.75 56.31 46.94
N LEU A 552 28.74 55.54 46.47
CA LEU A 552 30.08 55.50 47.07
C LEU A 552 30.83 56.83 46.94
N LYS A 553 30.69 57.54 45.81
CA LYS A 553 31.24 58.91 45.65
C LYS A 553 30.63 59.88 46.65
N LYS A 554 29.31 59.80 46.87
CA LYS A 554 28.60 60.62 47.86
C LYS A 554 29.13 60.34 49.27
N GLU A 555 29.14 59.08 49.71
CA GLU A 555 29.65 58.71 51.04
C GLU A 555 31.10 59.16 51.25
N ARG A 556 31.95 59.06 50.23
CA ARG A 556 33.32 59.60 50.26
C ARG A 556 33.35 61.11 50.46
N ALA A 557 32.46 61.87 49.81
CA ALA A 557 32.34 63.31 50.02
C ALA A 557 31.77 63.67 51.40
N GLU A 558 30.89 62.85 51.97
CA GLU A 558 30.42 63.01 53.36
C GLU A 558 31.54 62.74 54.36
N PHE A 559 32.37 61.72 54.13
CA PHE A 559 33.55 61.43 54.95
C PHE A 559 34.56 62.58 54.95
N LEU A 560 34.86 63.17 53.79
CA LEU A 560 35.77 64.32 53.70
C LEU A 560 35.22 65.52 54.49
N ARG A 561 33.93 65.87 54.32
CA ARG A 561 33.29 66.93 55.12
C ARG A 561 33.34 66.64 56.63
N PHE A 562 33.17 65.39 57.02
CA PHE A 562 33.30 65.00 58.43
C PHE A 562 34.73 65.17 58.94
N CYS A 563 35.75 64.78 58.16
CA CYS A 563 37.16 65.02 58.50
C CYS A 563 37.46 66.52 58.67
N ASP A 564 36.96 67.38 57.77
CA ASP A 564 37.12 68.83 57.88
C ASP A 564 36.49 69.36 59.18
N GLN A 565 35.26 68.95 59.50
CA GLN A 565 34.57 69.30 60.76
C GLN A 565 35.32 68.82 62.02
N GLN A 566 35.93 67.63 61.98
CA GLN A 566 36.77 67.16 63.10
C GLN A 566 38.06 67.98 63.20
N ASN A 567 38.71 68.31 62.09
CA ASN A 567 39.91 69.15 62.08
C ASN A 567 39.62 70.55 62.66
N ASP A 568 38.51 71.18 62.27
CA ASP A 568 38.05 72.46 62.84
C ASP A 568 37.78 72.35 64.34
N SER A 569 37.15 71.25 64.77
CA SER A 569 36.85 70.98 66.19
C SER A 569 38.12 70.76 67.02
N ILE A 570 39.13 70.08 66.45
CA ILE A 570 40.45 69.88 67.05
C ILE A 570 41.20 71.22 67.11
N GLN A 571 41.20 72.03 66.05
CA GLN A 571 41.82 73.35 66.05
C GLN A 571 41.17 74.31 67.05
N ASN A 572 39.86 74.24 67.25
CA ASN A 572 39.15 74.99 68.29
C ASN A 572 39.52 74.53 69.71
N LEU A 573 39.65 73.22 69.90
CA LEU A 573 40.14 72.64 71.16
C LEU A 573 41.57 73.09 71.45
N GLU A 574 42.46 73.03 70.46
CA GLU A 574 43.84 73.51 70.56
C GLU A 574 43.90 75.02 70.86
N SER A 575 43.07 75.86 70.23
CA SER A 575 43.05 77.29 70.54
C SER A 575 42.63 77.54 71.98
N ARG A 576 41.58 76.88 72.48
CA ARG A 576 41.13 77.12 73.85
C ARG A 576 41.99 76.42 74.92
N ILE A 577 42.73 75.36 74.57
CA ILE A 577 43.85 74.87 75.39
C ILE A 577 44.90 75.97 75.53
N ARG A 578 45.35 76.57 74.42
CA ARG A 578 46.31 77.70 74.45
C ARG A 578 45.79 78.90 75.25
N ASP A 579 44.51 79.23 75.12
CA ASP A 579 43.87 80.31 75.89
C ASP A 579 43.90 80.00 77.41
N VAL A 580 43.53 78.78 77.81
CA VAL A 580 43.55 78.33 79.21
C VAL A 580 44.98 78.23 79.77
N GLU A 581 45.94 77.74 78.99
CA GLU A 581 47.37 77.74 79.34
C GLU A 581 47.89 79.18 79.56
N SER A 582 47.47 80.13 78.72
CA SER A 582 47.82 81.55 78.88
C SER A 582 47.24 82.17 80.16
N ALA A 583 46.04 81.73 80.59
CA ALA A 583 45.43 82.15 81.84
C ALA A 583 46.12 81.53 83.07
N PHE A 584 46.56 80.27 83.00
CA PHE A 584 47.31 79.60 84.08
C PHE A 584 48.66 80.24 84.37
N LEU A 585 49.32 80.81 83.36
CA LEU A 585 50.60 81.52 83.53
C LEU A 585 50.48 82.85 84.32
N GLY A 586 49.25 83.31 84.63
CA GLY A 586 48.99 84.60 85.27
C GLY A 586 48.43 84.57 86.71
N ALA A 587 48.17 83.40 87.31
CA ALA A 587 47.43 83.30 88.59
C ALA A 587 48.07 82.34 89.62
N PRO A 588 47.95 82.61 90.94
CA PRO A 588 48.47 81.72 91.99
C PRO A 588 47.58 80.48 92.21
N VAL A 589 48.20 79.42 92.72
CA VAL A 589 47.64 78.07 92.84
C VAL A 589 46.41 78.01 93.77
N ALA A 590 45.20 77.97 93.18
CA ALA A 590 43.96 77.62 93.88
C ALA A 590 42.85 77.00 93.00
N GLU A 591 42.81 77.26 91.69
CA GLU A 591 41.68 76.88 90.81
C GLU A 591 42.06 75.86 89.72
N SER A 592 42.55 74.68 90.10
CA SER A 592 42.77 73.56 89.18
C SER A 592 41.54 72.65 88.96
N SER A 593 40.38 72.98 89.54
CA SER A 593 39.20 72.12 89.60
C SER A 593 38.16 72.35 88.50
N SER A 594 38.15 73.50 87.82
CA SER A 594 37.16 73.86 86.77
C SER A 594 37.57 73.44 85.34
N VAL A 595 38.87 73.30 85.08
CA VAL A 595 39.43 73.11 83.72
C VAL A 595 39.34 71.66 83.24
N CYS A 596 39.49 70.67 84.14
CA CYS A 596 39.38 69.26 83.80
C CYS A 596 37.99 68.87 83.24
N PRO A 597 36.85 69.24 83.87
CA PRO A 597 35.52 68.93 83.35
C PRO A 597 35.27 69.46 81.93
N GLU A 598 35.74 70.66 81.61
CA GLU A 598 35.53 71.27 80.30
C GLU A 598 36.36 70.57 79.21
N LEU A 599 37.63 70.25 79.47
CA LEU A 599 38.46 69.48 78.53
C LEU A 599 37.88 68.08 78.27
N HIS A 600 37.37 67.41 79.31
CA HIS A 600 36.68 66.13 79.18
C HIS A 600 35.40 66.27 78.33
N HIS A 601 34.62 67.34 78.52
CA HIS A 601 33.42 67.60 77.71
C HIS A 601 33.75 67.69 76.21
N TYR A 602 34.81 68.42 75.81
CA TYR A 602 35.19 68.53 74.40
C TYR A 602 35.73 67.22 73.82
N LEU A 603 36.53 66.47 74.58
CA LEU A 603 36.97 65.13 74.18
C LEU A 603 35.79 64.16 74.02
N ASP A 604 34.78 64.25 74.89
CA ASP A 604 33.57 63.44 74.79
C ASP A 604 32.66 63.87 73.63
N VAL A 605 32.58 65.16 73.29
CA VAL A 605 31.92 65.64 72.06
C VAL A 605 32.59 65.04 70.81
N ILE A 606 33.92 65.07 70.71
CA ILE A 606 34.67 64.45 69.60
C ILE A 606 34.44 62.93 69.56
N ARG A 607 34.53 62.24 70.70
CA ARG A 607 34.27 60.78 70.79
C ARG A 607 32.84 60.41 70.39
N VAL A 608 31.85 61.19 70.80
CA VAL A 608 30.43 60.99 70.44
C VAL A 608 30.22 61.27 68.95
N SER A 609 30.84 62.32 68.41
CA SER A 609 30.79 62.65 66.97
C SER A 609 31.38 61.52 66.11
N LEU A 610 32.60 61.05 66.45
CA LEU A 610 33.24 59.91 65.79
C LEU A 610 32.39 58.62 65.88
N ARG A 611 31.82 58.32 67.05
CA ARG A 611 30.96 57.14 67.23
C ARG A 611 29.66 57.26 66.44
N SER A 612 29.05 58.44 66.40
CA SER A 612 27.83 58.72 65.64
C SER A 612 28.08 58.59 64.13
N TYR A 613 29.17 59.17 63.62
CA TYR A 613 29.53 59.06 62.21
C TYR A 613 29.91 57.62 61.83
N ARG A 614 30.61 56.87 62.70
CA ARG A 614 30.91 55.45 62.46
C ARG A 614 29.64 54.62 62.31
N ASN A 615 28.66 54.82 63.20
CA ASN A 615 27.36 54.14 63.13
C ASN A 615 26.60 54.52 61.85
N TYR A 616 26.59 55.80 61.47
CA TYR A 616 25.99 56.28 60.22
C TYR A 616 26.60 55.61 58.98
N LEU A 617 27.94 55.52 58.93
CA LEU A 617 28.66 54.92 57.82
C LEU A 617 28.44 53.40 57.76
N GLU A 618 28.45 52.71 58.90
CA GLU A 618 28.11 51.28 59.01
C GLU A 618 26.69 51.00 58.50
N GLU A 619 25.72 51.83 58.87
CA GLU A 619 24.33 51.68 58.42
C GLU A 619 24.18 51.96 56.92
N THR A 620 24.79 53.04 56.42
CA THR A 620 24.63 53.46 55.02
C THR A 620 25.33 52.53 54.04
N LEU A 621 26.57 52.10 54.36
CA LEU A 621 27.25 51.05 53.58
C LEU A 621 26.56 49.68 53.75
N GLY A 622 25.95 49.40 54.90
CA GLY A 622 25.11 48.23 55.13
C GLY A 622 23.93 48.19 54.15
N ARG A 623 23.11 49.25 54.10
CA ARG A 623 21.97 49.36 53.16
C ARG A 623 22.41 49.23 51.70
N LEU A 624 23.53 49.86 51.31
CA LEU A 624 24.07 49.78 49.94
C LEU A 624 24.53 48.36 49.58
N ARG A 625 25.23 47.67 50.49
CA ARG A 625 25.63 46.28 50.32
C ARG A 625 24.42 45.35 50.19
N ASP A 626 23.42 45.54 51.04
CA ASP A 626 22.26 44.65 51.08
C ASP A 626 21.39 44.83 49.82
N SER A 627 21.22 46.08 49.35
CA SER A 627 20.64 46.39 48.03
C SER A 627 21.40 45.72 46.87
N ASN A 628 22.74 45.78 46.87
CA ASN A 628 23.55 45.11 45.86
C ASN A 628 23.43 43.58 45.92
N VAL A 629 23.33 43.00 47.12
CA VAL A 629 23.07 41.57 47.31
C VAL A 629 21.71 41.16 46.75
N ASP A 630 20.67 41.99 46.92
CA ASP A 630 19.34 41.72 46.39
C ASP A 630 19.28 41.87 44.86
N PHE A 631 19.97 42.86 44.29
CA PHE A 631 20.16 42.97 42.85
C PHE A 631 20.85 41.72 42.28
N LEU A 632 21.95 41.26 42.90
CA LEU A 632 22.66 40.05 42.51
C LEU A 632 21.84 38.76 42.69
N LYS A 633 20.90 38.70 43.64
CA LYS A 633 19.91 37.60 43.71
C LYS A 633 19.00 37.60 42.47
N GLY A 634 18.51 38.76 42.04
CA GLY A 634 17.73 38.91 40.81
C GLY A 634 18.49 38.48 39.54
N CYS A 635 19.81 38.72 39.50
CA CYS A 635 20.66 38.39 38.35
C CYS A 635 20.92 36.89 38.13
N ARG A 636 20.58 36.00 39.08
CA ARG A 636 20.95 34.57 39.02
C ARG A 636 20.43 33.83 37.77
N TYR A 637 19.31 34.27 37.19
CA TYR A 637 18.77 33.72 35.93
C TYR A 637 19.64 33.96 34.69
N TYR A 638 20.65 34.84 34.78
CA TYR A 638 21.62 35.10 33.71
C TYR A 638 23.02 34.56 34.05
N GLY A 639 23.28 34.23 35.32
CA GLY A 639 24.62 33.92 35.84
C GLY A 639 24.87 32.45 36.16
N ASP A 640 24.58 31.53 35.24
CA ASP A 640 24.86 30.11 35.48
C ASP A 640 26.34 29.77 35.26
N THR A 641 26.99 29.26 36.31
CA THR A 641 28.33 28.64 36.34
C THR A 641 29.54 29.51 35.94
N ALA A 642 29.87 30.49 36.77
CA ALA A 642 31.24 30.98 36.88
C ALA A 642 31.62 31.26 38.34
N GLY A 643 32.38 30.34 38.96
CA GLY A 643 33.13 30.59 40.18
C GLY A 643 34.37 31.47 39.91
N GLY A 644 34.19 32.55 39.15
CA GLY A 644 35.20 33.57 38.93
C GLY A 644 35.10 34.61 40.03
N LYS A 645 36.16 34.75 40.83
CA LYS A 645 36.28 35.84 41.81
C LYS A 645 36.15 37.19 41.08
N LEU A 646 35.25 38.03 41.57
CA LEU A 646 35.48 39.48 41.62
C LEU A 646 36.45 39.76 42.77
#